data_AF-A0A9W7DYW5-F1
#
_entry.id   AF-A0A9W7DYW5-F1
#
_cell.length_a   1.000
_cell.length_b   1.000
_cell.length_c   1.000
_cell.angle_alpha   90.00
_cell.angle_beta   90.00
_cell.angle_gamma   90.00
#
_symmetry.space_group_name_H-M   'P 1'
#
loop_
_entity.id
_entity.type
_entity.pdbx_description
1 polymer ?
#
loop_
_entity_poly.entity_id
_entity_poly.type
_entity_poly.pdbx_seq_one_letter_code
_entity_poly.pdbx_strand_id
1 'polypeptide(L)'
;MKLGITVPTYFVILGEMFDRQVGLNMAEFEFPAYFNFFCLKKRVTLICMPDLEARVRAIFTETLLGPEDGHCMGARDHGGECDETAHPNFREEGYYLDGMRRDLNVDTLIQFKTFDAKSEVSIDDKVKIKYDLFTKSYRVIDITEKNKEVAKIEEKFSRGGNKSGGGEEGAQEPAPPENDRKPFETPKFGITILGSSHGFDPNGSTTGFVIWVNGRGIMVDPPPGSSHALEKLSIPHRLIEGIILTHCHADHDAGTFQKILKEQAVKLYTTETIFNSFMRKYSAISGFGPQFLKQLFTFHPVKIGVPVEFHGAKFNFYYSFHTIPCVGFEVELEEESMCYSADTNSDPTVIEKMFAEKAIGQQRRDMLINKSPLRGEHSLIFHEAGVPPIHTPMNLLVDLDAAIKEKMFVVHVTGSQIPAESGLKQANVFDTLLIDMDHGFSGEAIATIRTSMAMKEFKAGEEIALEGGVIENFTIFTAGRADEIVNGNMINRSYFCGDFAGETSFVQENATYLFTITAVTNVHVITIPVNVIKPLLDINPETGKFLENIKAYAALQSDGTWSALGQNLVMKEFTNLQRKDFLNFLEPPESFELGQSIDIQSCGILVLEGEVQVLLDPSSVEDEDDLSTYRGKNNRMDFIDSQVSPGAFLCDINSVLNEKITYVTCEALSGVKVRRLGRGGLIQFLTRYPGLMVQLLDTRILTLESIE
;
A
#
# COMPACT_ATOMS: atom_id res chain seq x y z
N MET A 1 22.04 5.27 -15.25
CA MET A 1 20.82 4.87 -16.00
C MET A 1 21.15 3.76 -16.98
N LYS A 2 20.31 2.72 -17.08
CA LYS A 2 20.52 1.52 -17.93
C LYS A 2 20.64 1.85 -19.43
N LEU A 3 20.01 2.92 -19.89
CA LEU A 3 20.00 3.34 -21.30
C LEU A 3 21.25 4.14 -21.74
N GLY A 4 22.22 4.39 -20.85
CA GLY A 4 23.43 5.15 -21.19
C GLY A 4 23.21 6.63 -21.52
N ILE A 5 21.99 7.14 -21.37
CA ILE A 5 21.65 8.55 -21.57
C ILE A 5 21.65 9.32 -20.24
N THR A 6 21.91 10.62 -20.30
CA THR A 6 21.72 11.53 -19.15
C THR A 6 20.24 11.60 -18.75
N VAL A 7 19.95 12.00 -17.51
CA VAL A 7 18.57 12.26 -17.07
C VAL A 7 17.92 13.27 -18.04
N PRO A 8 16.74 12.96 -18.63
CA PRO A 8 16.11 13.83 -19.61
C PRO A 8 15.69 15.19 -19.03
N THR A 9 15.54 16.18 -19.90
CA THR A 9 14.97 17.50 -19.56
C THR A 9 13.58 17.70 -20.15
N TYR A 10 13.04 16.76 -20.93
CA TYR A 10 11.69 16.80 -21.48
C TYR A 10 10.97 15.52 -21.08
N PHE A 11 9.82 15.67 -20.43
CA PHE A 11 8.95 14.55 -20.07
C PHE A 11 7.54 14.82 -20.55
N VAL A 12 6.87 13.77 -21.04
CA VAL A 12 5.46 13.84 -21.46
C VAL A 12 4.64 13.08 -20.43
N ILE A 13 3.65 13.73 -19.84
CA ILE A 13 2.69 13.09 -18.96
C ILE A 13 1.63 12.42 -19.84
N LEU A 14 1.57 11.09 -19.78
CA LEU A 14 0.64 10.29 -20.56
C LEU A 14 -0.64 10.06 -19.76
N GLY A 15 -1.80 10.30 -20.37
CA GLY A 15 -3.11 9.91 -19.83
C GLY A 15 -3.31 10.25 -18.34
N GLU A 16 -3.54 9.21 -17.53
CA GLU A 16 -3.72 9.31 -16.09
C GLU A 16 -2.39 9.16 -15.34
N MET A 17 -2.17 10.02 -14.35
CA MET A 17 -0.97 9.97 -13.49
C MET A 17 -0.99 8.81 -12.48
N PHE A 18 -2.09 8.10 -12.34
CA PHE A 18 -2.27 7.10 -11.29
C PHE A 18 -2.90 5.82 -11.82
N ASP A 19 -2.24 4.69 -11.57
CA ASP A 19 -2.77 3.37 -11.91
C ASP A 19 -3.56 2.80 -10.72
N ARG A 20 -4.89 2.70 -10.89
CA ARG A 20 -5.82 2.19 -9.87
C ARG A 20 -5.65 0.71 -9.56
N GLN A 21 -5.10 -0.09 -10.48
CA GLN A 21 -4.94 -1.54 -10.29
C GLN A 21 -3.78 -1.84 -9.35
N VAL A 22 -2.65 -1.16 -9.56
CA VAL A 22 -1.42 -1.37 -8.78
C VAL A 22 -1.24 -0.34 -7.66
N GLY A 23 -2.00 0.76 -7.66
CA GLY A 23 -1.98 1.80 -6.65
C GLY A 23 -0.74 2.70 -6.70
N LEU A 24 -0.21 2.97 -7.90
CA LEU A 24 1.07 3.68 -8.08
C LEU A 24 0.94 4.98 -8.87
N ASN A 25 1.76 5.97 -8.51
CA ASN A 25 2.01 7.16 -9.33
C ASN A 25 2.82 6.75 -10.57
N MET A 26 2.21 6.90 -11.75
CA MET A 26 2.83 6.64 -13.06
C MET A 26 3.55 7.87 -13.64
N ALA A 27 3.42 9.01 -12.95
CA ALA A 27 3.93 10.31 -13.36
C ALA A 27 4.81 10.92 -12.26
N GLU A 28 5.79 10.14 -11.77
CA GLU A 28 6.72 10.60 -10.75
C GLU A 28 7.86 11.41 -11.37
N PHE A 29 7.93 12.69 -11.03
CA PHE A 29 8.89 13.65 -11.60
C PHE A 29 9.72 14.37 -10.55
N GLU A 30 9.47 14.15 -9.25
CA GLU A 30 10.14 14.84 -8.15
C GLU A 30 11.66 14.70 -8.25
N PHE A 31 12.18 13.48 -8.16
CA PHE A 31 13.61 13.20 -8.22
C PHE A 31 14.25 13.52 -9.58
N PRO A 32 13.63 13.21 -10.74
CA PRO A 32 14.12 13.70 -12.02
C PRO A 32 14.25 15.23 -12.12
N ALA A 33 13.30 15.98 -11.55
CA ALA A 33 13.35 17.45 -11.51
C ALA A 33 14.43 17.94 -10.54
N TYR A 34 14.51 17.36 -9.34
CA TYR A 34 15.52 17.70 -8.34
C TYR A 34 16.93 17.41 -8.84
N PHE A 35 17.15 16.25 -9.46
CA PHE A 35 18.45 15.88 -10.02
C PHE A 35 18.87 16.84 -11.14
N ASN A 36 17.97 17.17 -12.06
CA ASN A 36 18.26 18.15 -13.11
C ASN A 36 18.60 19.53 -12.53
N PHE A 37 17.84 20.00 -11.55
CA PHE A 37 18.01 21.34 -10.99
C PHE A 37 19.22 21.44 -10.05
N PHE A 38 19.27 20.61 -9.01
CA PHE A 38 20.30 20.67 -7.97
C PHE A 38 21.65 20.13 -8.43
N CYS A 39 21.66 19.04 -9.23
CA CYS A 39 22.90 18.40 -9.68
C CYS A 39 23.34 18.90 -11.06
N LEU A 40 22.45 18.90 -12.06
CA LEU A 40 22.81 19.24 -13.44
C LEU A 40 22.68 20.74 -13.78
N LYS A 41 22.11 21.55 -12.88
CA LYS A 41 21.83 22.99 -13.09
C LYS A 41 20.99 23.24 -14.36
N LYS A 42 20.03 22.34 -14.63
CA LYS A 42 19.09 22.38 -15.76
C LYS A 42 17.65 22.47 -15.25
N ARG A 43 16.78 23.06 -16.06
CA ARG A 43 15.33 23.09 -15.85
C ARG A 43 14.65 21.97 -16.64
N VAL A 44 13.68 21.30 -16.04
CA VAL A 44 12.86 20.28 -16.72
C VAL A 44 11.68 20.94 -17.44
N THR A 45 11.30 20.43 -18.61
CA THR A 45 10.08 20.78 -19.31
C THR A 45 9.08 19.62 -19.21
N LEU A 46 7.97 19.84 -18.51
CA LEU A 46 6.86 18.88 -18.44
C LEU A 46 5.82 19.24 -19.51
N ILE A 47 5.49 18.24 -20.33
CA ILE A 47 4.53 18.34 -21.42
C ILE A 47 3.27 17.59 -21.02
N CYS A 48 2.15 18.28 -20.88
CA CYS A 48 0.94 17.68 -20.33
C CYS A 48 -0.34 18.30 -20.92
N MET A 49 -1.49 17.67 -20.62
CA MET A 49 -2.78 18.31 -20.89
C MET A 49 -2.98 19.52 -19.96
N PRO A 50 -3.75 20.54 -20.36
CA PRO A 50 -3.94 21.76 -19.56
C PRO A 50 -4.46 21.52 -18.14
N ASP A 51 -5.32 20.53 -17.93
CA ASP A 51 -5.90 20.17 -16.63
C ASP A 51 -4.88 19.53 -15.67
N LEU A 52 -3.82 18.91 -16.21
CA LEU A 52 -2.79 18.26 -15.41
C LEU A 52 -1.77 19.24 -14.83
N GLU A 53 -1.55 20.40 -15.44
CA GLU A 53 -0.57 21.38 -14.96
C GLU A 53 -0.86 21.81 -13.51
N ALA A 54 -2.12 22.16 -13.21
CA ALA A 54 -2.52 22.58 -11.86
C ALA A 54 -2.28 21.47 -10.82
N ARG A 55 -2.52 20.22 -11.19
CA ARG A 55 -2.29 19.05 -10.34
C ARG A 55 -0.80 18.84 -10.07
N VAL A 56 0.04 18.90 -11.11
CA VAL A 56 1.50 18.77 -10.94
C VAL A 56 2.07 19.92 -10.10
N ARG A 57 1.58 21.14 -10.30
CA ARG A 57 1.96 22.28 -9.44
C ARG A 57 1.63 22.02 -7.98
N ALA A 58 0.43 21.49 -7.68
CA ALA A 58 0.07 21.13 -6.31
C ALA A 58 1.00 20.05 -5.71
N ILE A 59 1.37 19.03 -6.49
CA ILE A 59 2.32 17.98 -6.06
C ILE A 59 3.68 18.61 -5.74
N PHE A 60 4.21 19.45 -6.63
CA PHE A 60 5.50 20.11 -6.42
C PHE A 60 5.47 21.14 -5.30
N THR A 61 4.34 21.81 -5.03
CA THR A 61 4.22 22.68 -3.87
C THR A 61 4.41 21.88 -2.57
N GLU A 62 3.71 20.76 -2.40
CA GLU A 62 3.80 19.95 -1.18
C GLU A 62 5.19 19.31 -0.99
N THR A 63 5.80 18.85 -2.08
CA THR A 63 7.12 18.17 -2.05
C THR A 63 8.28 19.15 -1.96
N LEU A 64 8.28 20.21 -2.78
CA LEU A 64 9.42 21.14 -2.87
C LEU A 64 9.41 22.18 -1.76
N LEU A 65 8.24 22.73 -1.43
CA LEU A 65 8.10 23.88 -0.52
C LEU A 65 7.51 23.49 0.83
N GLY A 66 6.77 22.38 0.88
CA GLY A 66 5.95 21.99 2.01
C GLY A 66 4.59 22.71 2.02
N PRO A 67 3.73 22.40 2.99
CA PRO A 67 2.45 23.07 3.16
C PRO A 67 2.65 24.56 3.47
N GLU A 68 1.71 25.40 3.00
CA GLU A 68 1.66 26.80 3.40
C GLU A 68 1.49 26.94 4.92
N ASP A 69 1.95 28.04 5.51
CA ASP A 69 1.93 28.26 6.97
C ASP A 69 0.52 28.11 7.57
N GLY A 70 -0.54 28.51 6.84
CA GLY A 70 -1.94 28.33 7.26
C GLY A 70 -2.43 26.87 7.24
N HIS A 71 -1.63 25.95 6.73
CA HIS A 71 -1.87 24.51 6.70
C HIS A 71 -0.98 23.75 7.70
N CYS A 72 -0.11 24.45 8.42
CA CYS A 72 0.64 23.93 9.56
C CYS A 72 -0.20 24.05 10.83
N MET A 73 -0.46 22.92 11.48
CA MET A 73 -1.53 22.78 12.47
C MET A 73 -1.10 23.09 13.90
N GLY A 74 0.17 23.46 14.15
CA GLY A 74 0.70 23.99 15.41
C GLY A 74 0.12 23.27 16.64
N ALA A 75 -0.72 23.95 17.40
CA ALA A 75 -1.36 23.44 18.61
C ALA A 75 -2.20 22.16 18.43
N ARG A 76 -2.68 21.84 17.22
CA ARG A 76 -3.39 20.56 16.98
C ARG A 76 -2.45 19.37 16.85
N ASP A 77 -1.22 19.62 16.41
CA ASP A 77 -0.17 18.60 16.32
C ASP A 77 0.61 18.43 17.62
N HIS A 78 0.43 19.33 18.60
CA HIS A 78 1.15 19.29 19.88
C HIS A 78 0.17 19.04 21.04
N GLY A 79 0.65 18.36 22.07
CA GLY A 79 -0.11 18.08 23.28
C GLY A 79 0.81 17.81 24.47
N GLY A 80 0.25 17.31 25.56
CA GLY A 80 1.01 17.08 26.80
C GLY A 80 1.51 18.39 27.39
N GLU A 81 2.81 18.47 27.67
CA GLU A 81 3.48 19.64 28.24
C GLU A 81 4.03 20.61 27.16
N CYS A 82 3.76 20.35 25.88
CA CYS A 82 4.22 21.22 24.79
C CYS A 82 3.50 22.57 24.84
N ASP A 83 4.27 23.66 24.89
CA ASP A 83 3.77 25.03 24.69
C ASP A 83 4.09 25.54 23.28
N GLU A 84 3.70 26.79 22.97
CA GLU A 84 3.93 27.39 21.65
C GLU A 84 5.40 27.49 21.25
N THR A 85 6.34 27.43 22.20
CA THR A 85 7.78 27.43 21.92
C THR A 85 8.29 26.08 21.43
N ALA A 86 7.46 25.03 21.48
CA ALA A 86 7.73 23.72 20.88
C ALA A 86 7.37 23.69 19.39
N HIS A 87 6.50 24.59 18.93
CA HIS A 87 5.99 24.57 17.57
C HIS A 87 7.10 24.93 16.57
N PRO A 88 7.33 24.09 15.53
CA PRO A 88 8.28 24.40 14.49
C PRO A 88 7.79 25.57 13.61
N ASN A 89 8.74 26.35 13.11
CA ASN A 89 8.51 27.28 12.01
C ASN A 89 9.15 26.69 10.75
N PHE A 90 8.47 25.71 10.14
CA PHE A 90 9.02 24.90 9.05
C PHE A 90 9.65 25.72 7.92
N ARG A 91 9.05 26.86 7.56
CA ARG A 91 9.56 27.74 6.52
C ARG A 91 10.88 28.41 6.92
N GLU A 92 10.91 29.06 8.08
CA GLU A 92 12.16 29.69 8.56
C GLU A 92 13.24 28.63 8.85
N GLU A 93 12.88 27.51 9.50
CA GLU A 93 13.76 26.37 9.71
C GLU A 93 14.37 25.86 8.40
N GLY A 94 13.55 25.70 7.36
CA GLY A 94 13.99 25.31 6.02
C GLY A 94 14.97 26.30 5.38
N TYR A 95 14.81 27.61 5.60
CA TYR A 95 15.74 28.63 5.10
C TYR A 95 17.10 28.61 5.82
N TYR A 96 17.14 28.16 7.08
CA TYR A 96 18.39 27.96 7.81
C TYR A 96 19.15 26.74 7.33
N LEU A 97 18.43 25.67 6.97
CA LEU A 97 19.02 24.47 6.36
C LEU A 97 19.55 24.78 4.96
N ASP A 98 18.74 25.41 4.11
CA ASP A 98 19.11 25.77 2.75
C ASP A 98 18.57 27.16 2.37
N GLY A 99 19.47 28.14 2.34
CA GLY A 99 19.14 29.52 1.98
C GLY A 99 18.59 29.68 0.56
N MET A 100 18.86 28.75 -0.37
CA MET A 100 18.31 28.79 -1.73
C MET A 100 16.78 28.67 -1.74
N ARG A 101 16.19 28.10 -0.69
CA ARG A 101 14.74 27.91 -0.56
C ARG A 101 13.97 29.22 -0.49
N ARG A 102 14.62 30.34 -0.14
CA ARG A 102 13.99 31.68 -0.11
C ARG A 102 13.48 32.13 -1.48
N ASP A 103 14.13 31.69 -2.55
CA ASP A 103 13.82 32.07 -3.93
C ASP A 103 13.25 30.89 -4.76
N LEU A 104 13.06 29.73 -4.11
CA LEU A 104 12.65 28.50 -4.77
C LEU A 104 11.14 28.47 -4.98
N ASN A 105 10.71 28.07 -6.18
CA ASN A 105 9.32 27.81 -6.51
C ASN A 105 9.26 26.76 -7.63
N VAL A 106 8.04 26.32 -7.98
CA VAL A 106 7.84 25.29 -9.01
C VAL A 106 8.45 25.69 -10.36
N ASP A 107 8.31 26.96 -10.78
CA ASP A 107 8.81 27.44 -12.07
C ASP A 107 10.35 27.56 -12.13
N THR A 108 11.00 27.55 -10.97
CA THR A 108 12.46 27.47 -10.85
C THR A 108 12.98 26.11 -11.34
N LEU A 109 12.25 25.01 -11.06
CA LEU A 109 12.64 23.65 -11.44
C LEU A 109 11.98 23.17 -12.73
N ILE A 110 10.77 23.65 -13.01
CA ILE A 110 9.89 23.11 -14.04
C ILE A 110 9.39 24.21 -14.97
N GLN A 111 9.39 23.93 -16.26
CA GLN A 111 8.66 24.65 -17.27
C GLN A 111 7.53 23.78 -17.77
N PHE A 112 6.33 24.34 -17.92
CA PHE A 112 5.21 23.62 -18.52
C PHE A 112 5.05 23.95 -20.00
N LYS A 113 4.71 22.94 -20.79
CA LYS A 113 4.21 23.09 -22.17
C LYS A 113 2.93 22.28 -22.30
N THR A 114 1.83 22.94 -22.57
CA THR A 114 0.53 22.27 -22.68
C THR A 114 0.14 22.02 -24.13
N PHE A 115 -0.62 20.94 -24.36
CA PHE A 115 -1.23 20.70 -25.66
C PHE A 115 -2.26 21.79 -25.98
N ASP A 116 -2.28 22.26 -27.22
CA ASP A 116 -3.21 23.28 -27.69
C ASP A 116 -4.62 22.70 -27.99
N ALA A 117 -5.52 23.55 -28.47
CA ALA A 117 -6.88 23.14 -28.85
C ALA A 117 -6.95 22.12 -30.01
N LYS A 118 -5.84 21.88 -30.71
CA LYS A 118 -5.70 20.85 -31.75
C LYS A 118 -4.99 19.59 -31.22
N SER A 119 -4.76 19.52 -29.91
CA SER A 119 -4.00 18.46 -29.24
C SER A 119 -2.57 18.34 -29.78
N GLU A 120 -1.93 19.47 -30.10
CA GLU A 120 -0.55 19.54 -30.57
C GLU A 120 0.33 20.40 -29.63
N VAL A 121 1.61 20.06 -29.53
CA VAL A 121 2.62 20.84 -28.81
C VAL A 121 3.95 20.82 -29.56
N SER A 122 4.62 21.96 -29.64
CA SER A 122 5.91 22.12 -30.33
C SER A 122 7.07 22.32 -29.36
N ILE A 123 8.15 21.58 -29.59
CA ILE A 123 9.37 21.58 -28.79
C ILE A 123 10.53 22.08 -29.65
N ASP A 124 11.02 23.27 -29.29
CA ASP A 124 12.19 23.94 -29.86
C ASP A 124 12.22 23.99 -31.39
N ASP A 125 11.04 24.08 -32.02
CA ASP A 125 10.85 24.04 -33.47
C ASP A 125 11.55 22.86 -34.17
N LYS A 126 11.74 21.74 -33.44
CA LYS A 126 12.38 20.51 -33.93
C LYS A 126 11.51 19.28 -33.80
N VAL A 127 10.69 19.22 -32.74
CA VAL A 127 9.79 18.11 -32.47
C VAL A 127 8.39 18.63 -32.26
N LYS A 128 7.41 17.95 -32.85
CA LYS A 128 5.99 18.15 -32.58
C LYS A 128 5.42 16.88 -31.97
N ILE A 129 4.65 17.01 -30.89
CA ILE A 129 3.89 15.89 -30.32
C ILE A 129 2.42 16.15 -30.59
N LYS A 130 1.72 15.13 -31.11
CA LYS A 130 0.28 15.17 -31.37
C LYS A 130 -0.41 14.06 -30.61
N TYR A 131 -1.43 14.39 -29.84
CA TYR A 131 -2.29 13.40 -29.21
C TYR A 131 -3.50 13.12 -30.08
N ASP A 132 -3.70 11.85 -30.44
CA ASP A 132 -4.79 11.37 -31.26
C ASP A 132 -5.93 10.87 -30.37
N LEU A 133 -7.03 11.62 -30.35
CA LEU A 133 -8.20 11.36 -29.50
C LEU A 133 -8.93 10.06 -29.84
N PHE A 134 -8.81 9.56 -31.08
CA PHE A 134 -9.51 8.37 -31.54
C PHE A 134 -8.73 7.11 -31.18
N THR A 135 -7.44 7.10 -31.51
CA THR A 135 -6.55 5.96 -31.20
C THR A 135 -5.99 6.00 -29.79
N LYS A 136 -6.20 7.10 -29.03
CA LYS A 136 -5.67 7.30 -27.68
C LYS A 136 -4.16 7.12 -27.63
N SER A 137 -3.47 7.80 -28.54
CA SER A 137 -2.02 7.67 -28.67
C SER A 137 -1.33 9.01 -28.91
N TYR A 138 -0.10 9.12 -28.42
CA TYR A 138 0.81 10.22 -28.63
C TYR A 138 1.75 9.91 -29.79
N ARG A 139 1.76 10.75 -30.81
CA ARG A 139 2.64 10.66 -31.98
C ARG A 139 3.72 11.72 -31.89
N VAL A 140 4.98 11.29 -31.91
CA VAL A 140 6.15 12.16 -31.88
C VAL A 140 6.68 12.32 -33.31
N ILE A 141 6.72 13.56 -33.78
CA ILE A 141 7.04 13.92 -35.16
C ILE A 141 8.29 14.80 -35.16
N ASP A 142 9.34 14.36 -35.86
CA ASP A 142 10.52 15.16 -36.14
C ASP A 142 10.24 16.07 -37.33
N ILE A 143 10.15 17.38 -37.08
CA ILE A 143 9.85 18.38 -38.11
C ILE A 143 11.09 18.76 -38.93
N THR A 144 12.29 18.41 -38.47
CA THR A 144 13.55 18.62 -39.21
C THR A 144 13.77 17.53 -40.27
N GLU A 145 13.23 16.33 -40.05
CA GLU A 145 13.29 15.19 -40.98
C GLU A 145 12.00 15.02 -41.80
N LYS A 146 11.57 16.05 -42.56
CA LYS A 146 10.37 15.99 -43.44
C LYS A 146 9.08 15.54 -42.71
N ASN A 147 8.88 15.93 -41.45
CA ASN A 147 7.74 15.52 -40.62
C ASN A 147 7.64 14.00 -40.42
N LYS A 148 8.79 13.33 -40.27
CA LYS A 148 8.84 11.90 -40.01
C LYS A 148 8.32 11.60 -38.60
N GLU A 149 7.40 10.67 -38.50
CA GLU A 149 7.01 10.10 -37.20
C GLU A 149 8.15 9.21 -36.68
N VAL A 150 8.61 9.51 -35.47
CA VAL A 150 9.73 8.80 -34.83
C VAL A 150 9.27 7.90 -33.68
N ALA A 151 8.07 8.14 -33.13
CA ALA A 151 7.47 7.28 -32.13
C ALA A 151 5.94 7.42 -32.08
N LYS A 152 5.27 6.33 -31.71
CA LYS A 152 3.86 6.30 -31.32
C LYS A 152 3.76 5.60 -29.96
N ILE A 153 3.12 6.25 -28.99
CA ILE A 153 2.99 5.75 -27.61
C ILE A 153 1.50 5.76 -27.25
N GLU A 154 0.97 4.63 -26.79
CA GLU A 154 -0.42 4.55 -26.33
C GLU A 154 -0.60 5.33 -25.01
N GLU A 155 -1.80 5.88 -24.79
CA GLU A 155 -2.14 6.68 -23.61
C GLU A 155 -2.03 5.90 -22.31
N LYS A 156 -2.51 4.65 -22.33
CA LYS A 156 -2.40 3.75 -21.20
C LYS A 156 -1.14 2.92 -21.33
N PHE A 157 -0.29 3.03 -20.32
CA PHE A 157 0.80 2.10 -20.12
C PHE A 157 0.38 1.09 -19.06
N SER A 158 -0.16 -0.06 -19.48
CA SER A 158 -0.33 -1.19 -18.55
C SER A 158 1.02 -1.86 -18.37
N ARG A 159 1.53 -1.85 -17.13
CA ARG A 159 2.66 -2.69 -16.75
C ARG A 159 2.16 -4.13 -16.89
N GLY A 160 2.45 -4.77 -18.03
CA GLY A 160 1.79 -5.99 -18.48
C GLY A 160 1.59 -7.01 -17.36
N GLY A 161 0.33 -7.31 -17.04
CA GLY A 161 -0.02 -8.43 -16.18
C GLY A 161 0.44 -9.74 -16.82
N ASN A 162 1.16 -10.55 -16.06
CA ASN A 162 1.56 -11.91 -16.38
C ASN A 162 2.39 -12.12 -17.66
N LYS A 163 3.70 -11.85 -17.56
CA LYS A 163 4.72 -12.86 -17.89
C LYS A 163 5.87 -12.73 -16.89
N SER A 164 6.27 -13.88 -16.34
CA SER A 164 7.62 -14.23 -15.93
C SER A 164 8.63 -13.92 -17.06
N GLY A 165 8.86 -12.63 -17.31
CA GLY A 165 9.60 -12.11 -18.44
C GLY A 165 10.24 -10.78 -18.11
N GLY A 166 11.33 -10.83 -17.34
CA GLY A 166 12.58 -10.10 -17.60
C GLY A 166 12.57 -8.57 -17.81
N GLY A 167 11.48 -7.87 -17.53
CA GLY A 167 11.50 -6.42 -17.38
C GLY A 167 12.10 -6.10 -16.03
N GLU A 168 13.42 -6.13 -15.95
CA GLU A 168 14.21 -5.87 -14.74
C GLU A 168 13.63 -4.68 -13.96
N GLU A 169 12.97 -5.01 -12.85
CA GLU A 169 12.76 -4.10 -11.71
C GLU A 169 14.05 -3.29 -11.52
N GLY A 170 13.94 -1.98 -11.27
CA GLY A 170 15.09 -1.17 -10.83
C GLY A 170 15.84 -1.98 -9.78
N ALA A 171 17.13 -2.23 -10.03
CA ALA A 171 17.84 -3.45 -9.66
C ALA A 171 17.57 -3.90 -8.21
N GLN A 172 16.48 -4.66 -7.99
CA GLN A 172 16.22 -5.27 -6.70
C GLN A 172 17.35 -6.28 -6.50
N GLU A 173 18.09 -6.14 -5.40
CA GLU A 173 19.01 -7.17 -4.98
C GLU A 173 18.26 -8.51 -5.04
N PRO A 174 18.79 -9.51 -5.78
CA PRO A 174 18.12 -10.78 -5.90
C PRO A 174 17.96 -11.34 -4.48
N ALA A 175 16.70 -11.48 -4.08
CA ALA A 175 16.29 -12.28 -2.95
C ALA A 175 17.10 -13.60 -2.96
N PRO A 176 17.80 -13.98 -1.86
CA PRO A 176 18.41 -15.31 -1.78
C PRO A 176 17.39 -16.40 -2.16
N PRO A 177 17.82 -17.47 -2.85
CA PRO A 177 16.93 -18.50 -3.38
C PRO A 177 15.97 -19.03 -2.30
N GLU A 178 14.69 -19.22 -2.68
CA GLU A 178 13.56 -19.51 -1.77
C GLU A 178 13.79 -20.69 -0.80
N ASN A 179 14.68 -21.63 -1.14
CA ASN A 179 14.89 -22.87 -0.40
C ASN A 179 15.76 -22.76 0.87
N ASP A 180 16.53 -21.69 1.08
CA ASP A 180 17.44 -21.55 2.25
C ASP A 180 16.99 -20.48 3.26
N ARG A 181 15.83 -19.84 3.04
CA ARG A 181 15.32 -18.81 3.97
C ARG A 181 14.74 -19.47 5.22
N LYS A 182 15.12 -18.97 6.40
CA LYS A 182 14.37 -19.27 7.62
C LYS A 182 12.92 -18.82 7.42
N PRO A 183 11.93 -19.65 7.77
CA PRO A 183 10.54 -19.25 7.66
C PRO A 183 10.29 -18.02 8.54
N PHE A 184 9.57 -17.05 8.01
CA PHE A 184 9.27 -15.83 8.75
C PHE A 184 8.42 -16.16 9.98
N GLU A 185 8.94 -15.81 11.15
CA GLU A 185 8.25 -15.87 12.43
C GLU A 185 8.03 -14.45 12.91
N THR A 186 6.81 -14.14 13.37
CA THR A 186 6.46 -12.79 13.78
C THR A 186 7.23 -12.37 15.04
N PRO A 187 8.07 -11.31 14.99
CA PRO A 187 8.85 -10.88 16.14
C PRO A 187 7.99 -10.35 17.31
N LYS A 188 8.49 -10.50 18.54
CA LYS A 188 7.98 -9.76 19.72
C LYS A 188 8.35 -8.28 19.62
N PHE A 189 9.61 -7.98 19.32
CA PHE A 189 10.07 -6.62 19.05
C PHE A 189 11.21 -6.64 18.03
N GLY A 190 11.13 -5.81 16.99
CA GLY A 190 12.15 -5.77 15.95
C GLY A 190 11.71 -5.02 14.70
N ILE A 191 12.58 -5.01 13.70
CA ILE A 191 12.38 -4.28 12.44
C ILE A 191 12.69 -5.21 11.27
N THR A 192 11.78 -5.31 10.30
CA THR A 192 12.06 -5.92 8.99
C THR A 192 12.28 -4.84 7.94
N ILE A 193 13.43 -4.86 7.27
CA ILE A 193 13.82 -3.80 6.33
C ILE A 193 13.27 -4.08 4.93
N LEU A 194 12.57 -3.11 4.36
CA LEU A 194 12.02 -3.17 2.99
C LEU A 194 12.84 -2.35 2.00
N GLY A 195 13.57 -1.35 2.50
CA GLY A 195 14.55 -0.58 1.75
C GLY A 195 15.38 0.30 2.69
N SER A 196 16.53 0.74 2.21
CA SER A 196 17.51 1.51 3.00
C SER A 196 18.27 2.57 2.18
N SER A 197 17.90 2.76 0.91
CA SER A 197 18.49 3.74 -0.02
C SER A 197 17.65 5.02 -0.09
N HIS A 198 17.88 5.88 -1.08
CA HIS A 198 17.26 7.20 -1.24
C HIS A 198 16.67 7.40 -2.65
N GLY A 199 15.83 8.42 -2.86
CA GLY A 199 15.16 8.66 -4.16
C GLY A 199 16.06 8.95 -5.38
N PHE A 200 17.36 9.22 -5.18
CA PHE A 200 18.32 9.40 -6.28
C PHE A 200 19.00 8.11 -6.77
N ASP A 201 18.82 6.98 -6.08
CA ASP A 201 19.48 5.72 -6.42
C ASP A 201 18.57 4.90 -7.36
N PRO A 202 18.96 4.70 -8.63
CA PRO A 202 18.12 3.95 -9.58
C PRO A 202 18.09 2.43 -9.32
N ASN A 203 18.91 1.93 -8.39
CA ASN A 203 19.05 0.50 -8.09
C ASN A 203 18.51 0.14 -6.70
N GLY A 204 18.66 1.01 -5.71
CA GLY A 204 18.19 0.76 -4.36
C GLY A 204 16.69 0.98 -4.17
N SER A 205 16.10 0.27 -3.21
CA SER A 205 14.78 0.60 -2.65
C SER A 205 14.93 1.68 -1.59
N THR A 206 14.04 2.68 -1.63
CA THR A 206 14.04 3.80 -0.68
C THR A 206 13.80 3.33 0.75
N THR A 207 14.27 4.10 1.75
CA THR A 207 14.12 3.74 3.16
C THR A 207 12.66 3.44 3.50
N GLY A 208 12.43 2.26 4.06
CA GLY A 208 11.15 1.91 4.63
C GLY A 208 11.19 0.50 5.21
N PHE A 209 10.35 0.25 6.21
CA PHE A 209 10.47 -0.95 7.03
C PHE A 209 9.18 -1.28 7.77
N VAL A 210 9.11 -2.47 8.36
CA VAL A 210 8.05 -2.88 9.28
C VAL A 210 8.61 -2.90 10.69
N ILE A 211 8.01 -2.17 11.62
CA ILE A 211 8.26 -2.35 13.06
C ILE A 211 7.29 -3.40 13.58
N TRP A 212 7.82 -4.40 14.26
CA TRP A 212 7.06 -5.48 14.89
C TRP A 212 6.92 -5.24 16.37
N VAL A 213 5.70 -5.32 16.89
CA VAL A 213 5.38 -5.26 18.32
C VAL A 213 4.38 -6.37 18.63
N ASN A 214 4.76 -7.29 19.51
CA ASN A 214 3.95 -8.43 19.96
C ASN A 214 3.24 -9.17 18.82
N GLY A 215 3.98 -9.43 17.73
CA GLY A 215 3.49 -10.17 16.56
C GLY A 215 2.59 -9.37 15.60
N ARG A 216 2.57 -8.03 15.73
CA ARG A 216 1.85 -7.11 14.85
C ARG A 216 2.76 -6.05 14.27
N GLY A 217 2.57 -5.76 12.99
CA GLY A 217 3.42 -4.87 12.22
C GLY A 217 2.80 -3.50 12.02
N ILE A 218 3.64 -2.47 12.07
CA ILE A 218 3.34 -1.13 11.57
C ILE A 218 4.43 -0.76 10.55
N MET A 219 4.02 -0.43 9.32
CA MET A 219 4.97 -0.01 8.28
C MET A 219 5.37 1.44 8.48
N VAL A 220 6.60 1.77 8.13
CA VAL A 220 7.13 3.15 8.14
C VAL A 220 7.59 3.44 6.74
N ASP A 221 7.07 4.51 6.14
CA ASP A 221 7.42 5.01 4.80
C ASP A 221 7.61 3.88 3.76
N PRO A 222 6.57 3.05 3.54
CA PRO A 222 6.70 1.87 2.68
C PRO A 222 7.19 2.26 1.28
N PRO A 223 8.27 1.63 0.77
CA PRO A 223 8.78 1.94 -0.56
C PRO A 223 7.83 1.44 -1.66
N PRO A 224 7.93 1.96 -2.89
CA PRO A 224 7.24 1.40 -4.04
C PRO A 224 7.54 -0.10 -4.20
N GLY A 225 6.51 -0.93 -4.34
CA GLY A 225 6.68 -2.39 -4.45
C GLY A 225 6.84 -3.10 -3.10
N SER A 226 6.65 -2.41 -1.97
CA SER A 226 6.66 -3.00 -0.62
C SER A 226 5.70 -4.17 -0.45
N SER A 227 4.59 -4.21 -1.19
CA SER A 227 3.68 -5.36 -1.15
C SER A 227 4.35 -6.63 -1.69
N HIS A 228 5.08 -6.52 -2.80
CA HIS A 228 5.84 -7.62 -3.36
C HIS A 228 7.01 -8.04 -2.45
N ALA A 229 7.62 -7.08 -1.75
CA ALA A 229 8.64 -7.35 -0.74
C ALA A 229 8.09 -8.22 0.40
N LEU A 230 6.89 -7.92 0.91
CA LEU A 230 6.22 -8.74 1.94
C LEU A 230 5.90 -10.15 1.43
N GLU A 231 5.41 -10.28 0.19
CA GLU A 231 5.17 -11.59 -0.44
C GLU A 231 6.45 -12.42 -0.55
N LYS A 232 7.57 -11.83 -1.01
CA LYS A 232 8.89 -12.50 -1.07
C LYS A 232 9.38 -12.95 0.30
N LEU A 233 9.02 -12.22 1.35
CA LEU A 233 9.34 -12.54 2.74
C LEU A 233 8.34 -13.52 3.38
N SER A 234 7.29 -13.93 2.65
CA SER A 234 6.17 -14.70 3.20
C SER A 234 5.50 -14.02 4.41
N ILE A 235 5.49 -12.69 4.43
CA ILE A 235 4.82 -11.88 5.46
C ILE A 235 3.39 -11.61 5.01
N PRO A 236 2.37 -12.13 5.71
CA PRO A 236 0.98 -11.82 5.37
C PRO A 236 0.65 -10.33 5.59
N HIS A 237 0.02 -9.66 4.62
CA HIS A 237 -0.29 -8.24 4.73
C HIS A 237 -1.26 -7.93 5.89
N ARG A 238 -2.12 -8.88 6.29
CA ARG A 238 -3.04 -8.75 7.43
C ARG A 238 -2.35 -8.56 8.78
N LEU A 239 -1.06 -8.87 8.89
CA LEU A 239 -0.29 -8.58 10.10
C LEU A 239 0.11 -7.11 10.20
N ILE A 240 0.03 -6.36 9.10
CA ILE A 240 0.31 -4.92 9.05
C ILE A 240 -0.99 -4.17 9.36
N GLU A 241 -1.08 -3.58 10.54
CA GLU A 241 -2.29 -2.89 11.02
C GLU A 241 -2.23 -1.36 10.81
N GLY A 242 -1.03 -0.83 10.54
CA GLY A 242 -0.84 0.60 10.35
C GLY A 242 0.33 0.97 9.44
N ILE A 243 0.34 2.23 9.04
CA ILE A 243 1.43 2.91 8.37
C ILE A 243 1.75 4.18 9.16
N ILE A 244 3.01 4.39 9.53
CA ILE A 244 3.55 5.68 9.92
C ILE A 244 4.06 6.34 8.64
N LEU A 245 3.54 7.54 8.35
CA LEU A 245 4.04 8.36 7.26
C LEU A 245 4.82 9.53 7.86
N THR A 246 6.13 9.57 7.62
CA THR A 246 6.98 10.60 8.22
C THR A 246 6.86 11.94 7.50
N HIS A 247 6.79 11.96 6.18
CA HIS A 247 6.61 13.18 5.38
C HIS A 247 6.27 12.87 3.90
N CYS A 248 6.06 13.92 3.10
CA CYS A 248 5.49 13.84 1.75
C CYS A 248 6.50 13.94 0.60
N HIS A 249 7.72 13.41 0.74
CA HIS A 249 8.61 13.16 -0.41
C HIS A 249 8.30 11.80 -1.05
N ALA A 250 8.47 11.68 -2.38
CA ALA A 250 8.10 10.47 -3.12
C ALA A 250 8.85 9.21 -2.66
N ASP A 251 10.08 9.33 -2.17
CA ASP A 251 10.84 8.21 -1.62
C ASP A 251 10.33 7.71 -0.26
N HIS A 252 9.46 8.47 0.40
CA HIS A 252 8.83 8.10 1.67
C HIS A 252 7.35 7.73 1.51
N ASP A 253 6.64 8.43 0.62
CA ASP A 253 5.19 8.29 0.52
C ASP A 253 4.70 7.45 -0.67
N ALA A 254 5.51 7.18 -1.69
CA ALA A 254 5.03 6.58 -2.94
C ALA A 254 4.46 5.16 -2.78
N GLY A 255 4.96 4.37 -1.83
CA GLY A 255 4.39 3.05 -1.51
C GLY A 255 3.28 3.09 -0.46
N THR A 256 3.05 4.23 0.20
CA THR A 256 2.01 4.35 1.26
C THR A 256 0.63 4.12 0.69
N PHE A 257 0.32 4.76 -0.44
CA PHE A 257 -0.98 4.58 -1.08
C PHE A 257 -1.16 3.19 -1.67
N GLN A 258 -0.10 2.60 -2.23
CA GLN A 258 -0.13 1.20 -2.67
C GLN A 258 -0.49 0.28 -1.50
N LYS A 259 0.12 0.46 -0.31
CA LYS A 259 -0.20 -0.36 0.86
C LYS A 259 -1.61 -0.13 1.39
N ILE A 260 -2.11 1.11 1.36
CA ILE A 260 -3.50 1.44 1.72
C ILE A 260 -4.49 0.61 0.90
N LEU A 261 -4.21 0.39 -0.39
CA LEU A 261 -5.06 -0.38 -1.29
C LEU A 261 -4.84 -1.90 -1.21
N LYS A 262 -4.05 -2.42 -0.26
CA LYS A 262 -3.66 -3.85 -0.23
C LYS A 262 -4.20 -4.61 0.97
N GLU A 263 -4.87 -5.72 0.66
CA GLU A 263 -5.63 -6.58 1.56
C GLU A 263 -6.70 -5.79 2.30
N GLN A 264 -6.46 -5.37 3.56
CA GLN A 264 -7.43 -4.68 4.43
C GLN A 264 -7.06 -3.22 4.70
N ALA A 265 -8.07 -2.40 5.05
CA ALA A 265 -7.88 -1.03 5.49
C ALA A 265 -6.90 -0.93 6.67
N VAL A 266 -5.99 0.04 6.59
CA VAL A 266 -4.95 0.29 7.59
C VAL A 266 -5.20 1.61 8.33
N LYS A 267 -4.55 1.76 9.49
CA LYS A 267 -4.47 3.04 10.18
C LYS A 267 -3.29 3.86 9.66
N LEU A 268 -3.49 5.11 9.31
CA LEU A 268 -2.44 6.04 8.92
C LEU A 268 -2.08 6.93 10.13
N TYR A 269 -0.87 6.76 10.65
CA TYR A 269 -0.29 7.47 11.79
C TYR A 269 0.62 8.57 11.28
N THR A 270 0.19 9.81 11.44
CA THR A 270 1.00 10.99 11.17
C THR A 270 0.33 12.22 11.80
N THR A 271 0.98 13.38 11.76
CA THR A 271 0.40 14.61 12.31
C THR A 271 -0.70 15.15 11.39
N GLU A 272 -1.55 16.05 11.88
CA GLU A 272 -2.59 16.62 11.04
C GLU A 272 -2.00 17.47 9.90
N THR A 273 -0.86 18.13 10.13
CA THR A 273 -0.11 18.86 9.09
C THR A 273 0.31 17.95 7.94
N ILE A 274 1.02 16.86 8.25
CA ILE A 274 1.52 15.92 7.22
C ILE A 274 0.36 15.20 6.56
N PHE A 275 -0.65 14.79 7.33
CA PHE A 275 -1.85 14.18 6.79
C PHE A 275 -2.54 15.07 5.75
N ASN A 276 -2.74 16.35 6.06
CA ASN A 276 -3.36 17.28 5.12
C ASN A 276 -2.51 17.50 3.86
N SER A 277 -1.18 17.52 3.99
CA SER A 277 -0.24 17.56 2.86
C SER A 277 -0.37 16.33 1.97
N PHE A 278 -0.32 15.14 2.57
CA PHE A 278 -0.52 13.86 1.89
C PHE A 278 -1.85 13.83 1.13
N MET A 279 -2.94 14.30 1.75
CA MET A 279 -4.26 14.37 1.10
C MET A 279 -4.30 15.30 -0.11
N ARG A 280 -3.63 16.47 -0.06
CA ARG A 280 -3.55 17.39 -1.21
C ARG A 280 -2.70 16.79 -2.34
N LYS A 281 -1.53 16.23 -1.99
CA LYS A 281 -0.63 15.57 -2.95
C LYS A 281 -1.33 14.39 -3.62
N TYR A 282 -1.95 13.48 -2.87
CA TYR A 282 -2.59 12.29 -3.43
C TYR A 282 -3.91 12.57 -4.13
N SER A 283 -4.66 13.61 -3.74
CA SER A 283 -5.78 14.12 -4.55
C SER A 283 -5.27 14.57 -5.92
N ALA A 284 -4.16 15.30 -5.96
CA ALA A 284 -3.55 15.74 -7.20
C ALA A 284 -2.94 14.59 -8.03
N ILE A 285 -2.33 13.56 -7.41
CA ILE A 285 -1.79 12.39 -8.13
C ILE A 285 -2.92 11.52 -8.68
N SER A 286 -3.87 11.12 -7.83
CA SER A 286 -4.90 10.15 -8.19
C SER A 286 -6.07 10.74 -8.99
N GLY A 287 -6.35 12.03 -8.81
CA GLY A 287 -7.56 12.67 -9.31
C GLY A 287 -8.80 12.39 -8.44
N PHE A 288 -8.65 11.65 -7.34
CA PHE A 288 -9.75 11.40 -6.41
C PHE A 288 -9.95 12.60 -5.47
N GLY A 289 -11.22 12.93 -5.21
CA GLY A 289 -11.57 13.97 -4.26
C GLY A 289 -11.12 13.64 -2.83
N PRO A 290 -10.77 14.63 -1.99
CA PRO A 290 -10.32 14.41 -0.62
C PRO A 290 -11.31 13.63 0.25
N GLN A 291 -12.62 13.79 0.05
CA GLN A 291 -13.65 13.05 0.80
C GLN A 291 -13.63 11.55 0.48
N PHE A 292 -13.40 11.18 -0.78
CA PHE A 292 -13.29 9.77 -1.17
C PHE A 292 -12.01 9.16 -0.64
N LEU A 293 -10.87 9.85 -0.79
CA LEU A 293 -9.58 9.39 -0.28
C LEU A 293 -9.59 9.08 1.22
N LYS A 294 -10.31 9.89 2.02
CA LYS A 294 -10.48 9.66 3.47
C LYS A 294 -11.22 8.37 3.83
N GLN A 295 -11.96 7.77 2.90
CA GLN A 295 -12.69 6.52 3.12
C GLN A 295 -11.79 5.29 2.93
N LEU A 296 -10.60 5.47 2.32
CA LEU A 296 -9.72 4.36 1.96
C LEU A 296 -8.87 3.86 3.14
N PHE A 297 -8.80 4.60 4.24
CA PHE A 297 -8.01 4.24 5.42
C PHE A 297 -8.52 4.98 6.65
N THR A 298 -8.06 4.57 7.83
CA THR A 298 -8.41 5.24 9.10
C THR A 298 -7.30 6.21 9.49
N PHE A 299 -7.57 7.51 9.51
CA PHE A 299 -6.59 8.48 10.03
C PHE A 299 -6.49 8.38 11.57
N HIS A 300 -5.27 8.18 12.07
CA HIS A 300 -4.95 8.19 13.50
C HIS A 300 -3.97 9.34 13.79
N PRO A 301 -4.46 10.51 14.22
CA PRO A 301 -3.60 11.67 14.43
C PRO A 301 -2.59 11.39 15.54
N VAL A 302 -1.31 11.61 15.26
CA VAL A 302 -0.24 11.61 16.27
C VAL A 302 -0.02 13.04 16.76
N LYS A 303 0.24 13.20 18.05
CA LYS A 303 0.53 14.50 18.66
C LYS A 303 1.89 14.48 19.34
N ILE A 304 2.71 15.47 19.04
CA ILE A 304 4.00 15.69 19.67
C ILE A 304 3.77 15.91 21.18
N GLY A 305 4.51 15.18 22.01
CA GLY A 305 4.35 15.21 23.47
C GLY A 305 3.25 14.29 24.02
N VAL A 306 2.55 13.53 23.17
CA VAL A 306 1.56 12.52 23.59
C VAL A 306 1.93 11.15 22.99
N PRO A 307 2.31 10.16 23.82
CA PRO A 307 2.63 8.83 23.33
C PRO A 307 1.43 8.15 22.67
N VAL A 308 1.68 7.40 21.60
CA VAL A 308 0.70 6.53 20.95
C VAL A 308 0.95 5.09 21.37
N GLU A 309 -0.05 4.41 21.90
CA GLU A 309 0.06 2.99 22.25
C GLU A 309 -0.24 2.09 21.05
N PHE A 310 0.63 1.11 20.81
CA PHE A 310 0.44 0.09 19.78
C PHE A 310 0.91 -1.27 20.31
N HIS A 311 -0.03 -2.19 20.53
CA HIS A 311 0.22 -3.55 21.03
C HIS A 311 1.14 -3.62 22.27
N GLY A 312 1.04 -2.64 23.18
CA GLY A 312 1.83 -2.56 24.41
C GLY A 312 3.11 -1.73 24.32
N ALA A 313 3.56 -1.36 23.11
CA ALA A 313 4.63 -0.40 22.93
C ALA A 313 4.11 1.04 22.94
N LYS A 314 4.96 1.98 23.35
CA LYS A 314 4.71 3.43 23.32
C LYS A 314 5.53 4.07 22.22
N PHE A 315 4.86 4.77 21.31
CA PHE A 315 5.48 5.55 20.24
C PHE A 315 5.46 7.02 20.61
N ASN A 316 6.65 7.62 20.73
CA ASN A 316 6.83 9.03 21.06
C ASN A 316 7.33 9.79 19.83
N PHE A 317 6.45 10.59 19.23
CA PHE A 317 6.75 11.35 18.01
C PHE A 317 7.35 12.71 18.33
N TYR A 318 8.21 13.19 17.42
CA TYR A 318 8.76 14.54 17.39
C TYR A 318 8.88 15.02 15.95
N TYR A 319 8.75 16.33 15.72
CA TYR A 319 9.10 16.90 14.42
C TYR A 319 10.63 16.85 14.24
N SER A 320 11.12 16.27 13.16
CA SER A 320 12.54 16.30 12.80
C SER A 320 12.96 17.69 12.33
N PHE A 321 14.26 17.95 12.19
CA PHE A 321 14.76 19.21 11.63
C PHE A 321 14.99 19.05 10.13
N HIS A 322 13.94 19.30 9.36
CA HIS A 322 13.92 19.09 7.90
C HIS A 322 13.17 20.21 7.18
N THR A 323 13.31 20.25 5.84
CA THR A 323 12.84 21.39 5.03
C THR A 323 11.35 21.44 4.74
N ILE A 324 10.65 20.34 4.97
CA ILE A 324 9.19 20.24 5.03
C ILE A 324 8.81 19.48 6.31
N PRO A 325 7.55 19.56 6.79
CA PRO A 325 7.14 18.86 7.99
C PRO A 325 7.45 17.36 7.91
N CYS A 326 8.27 16.90 8.83
CA CYS A 326 8.73 15.52 8.91
C CYS A 326 8.77 15.07 10.36
N VAL A 327 8.34 13.83 10.64
CA VAL A 327 8.31 13.28 12.00
C VAL A 327 9.24 12.08 12.17
N GLY A 328 10.11 12.18 13.16
CA GLY A 328 10.81 11.04 13.75
C GLY A 328 10.04 10.52 14.97
N PHE A 329 10.45 9.37 15.48
CA PHE A 329 9.85 8.79 16.68
C PHE A 329 10.79 7.85 17.43
N GLU A 330 10.45 7.63 18.69
CA GLU A 330 11.03 6.60 19.56
C GLU A 330 9.96 5.56 19.87
N VAL A 331 10.36 4.30 20.04
CA VAL A 331 9.47 3.21 20.43
C VAL A 331 10.03 2.56 21.69
N GLU A 332 9.21 2.45 22.72
CA GLU A 332 9.55 1.79 23.98
C GLU A 332 8.68 0.56 24.18
N LEU A 333 9.29 -0.57 24.50
CA LEU A 333 8.60 -1.80 24.91
C LEU A 333 9.37 -2.46 26.05
N GLU A 334 8.73 -2.57 27.22
CA GLU A 334 9.37 -3.07 28.45
C GLU A 334 10.64 -2.26 28.79
N GLU A 335 11.81 -2.87 28.88
CA GLU A 335 13.09 -2.20 29.18
C GLU A 335 13.86 -1.77 27.92
N GLU A 336 13.38 -2.16 26.73
CA GLU A 336 14.06 -1.94 25.46
C GLU A 336 13.44 -0.79 24.66
N SER A 337 14.26 -0.17 23.80
CA SER A 337 13.79 0.92 22.95
C SER A 337 14.51 1.02 21.61
N MET A 338 13.84 1.65 20.65
CA MET A 338 14.44 2.04 19.38
C MET A 338 14.11 3.49 19.03
N CYS A 339 14.88 4.11 18.13
CA CYS A 339 14.48 5.36 17.51
C CYS A 339 14.66 5.34 15.99
N TYR A 340 13.80 6.09 15.32
CA TYR A 340 13.92 6.44 13.92
C TYR A 340 13.93 7.96 13.78
N SER A 341 14.99 8.50 13.20
CA SER A 341 15.13 9.95 13.07
C SER A 341 14.24 10.57 12.00
N ALA A 342 13.85 9.76 11.01
CA ALA A 342 13.45 10.23 9.69
C ALA A 342 14.50 11.20 9.09
N ASP A 343 14.17 11.80 7.96
CA ASP A 343 14.93 12.89 7.37
C ASP A 343 15.14 14.02 8.37
N THR A 344 16.40 14.29 8.71
CA THR A 344 16.75 15.28 9.72
C THR A 344 18.18 15.76 9.57
N ASN A 345 18.43 17.01 9.94
CA ASN A 345 19.76 17.49 10.30
C ASN A 345 19.91 17.52 11.83
N SER A 346 20.77 16.67 12.37
CA SER A 346 21.03 16.56 13.81
C SER A 346 22.27 17.34 14.28
N ASP A 347 22.79 18.30 13.51
CA ASP A 347 23.94 19.11 13.92
C ASP A 347 23.57 20.07 15.07
N PRO A 348 24.09 19.84 16.29
CA PRO A 348 23.77 20.69 17.43
C PRO A 348 24.26 22.14 17.24
N THR A 349 25.30 22.36 16.44
CA THR A 349 25.83 23.70 16.17
C THR A 349 24.82 24.56 15.41
N VAL A 350 24.15 23.96 14.42
CA VAL A 350 23.12 24.65 13.62
C VAL A 350 21.89 24.93 14.48
N ILE A 351 21.43 23.94 15.25
CA ILE A 351 20.28 24.05 16.14
C ILE A 351 20.50 25.17 17.18
N GLU A 352 21.66 25.22 17.82
CA GLU A 352 21.99 26.23 18.83
C GLU A 352 22.13 27.62 18.24
N LYS A 353 22.67 27.74 17.02
CA LYS A 353 22.72 29.00 16.30
C LYS A 353 21.32 29.53 16.03
N MET A 354 20.41 28.68 15.53
CA MET A 354 19.02 29.06 15.27
C MET A 354 18.30 29.53 16.53
N PHE A 355 18.54 28.86 17.66
CA PHE A 355 18.00 29.27 18.94
C PHE A 355 18.56 30.62 19.40
N ALA A 356 19.88 30.83 19.30
CA ALA A 356 20.52 32.10 19.63
C ALA A 356 20.01 33.27 18.76
N GLU A 357 19.69 33.00 17.50
CA GLU A 357 19.12 33.94 16.53
C GLU A 357 17.58 34.05 16.63
N LYS A 358 16.95 33.33 17.57
CA LYS A 358 15.49 33.29 17.84
C LYS A 358 14.64 32.80 16.66
N ALA A 359 15.22 31.98 15.78
CA ALA A 359 14.50 31.33 14.69
C ALA A 359 13.61 30.17 15.19
N ILE A 360 13.96 29.57 16.33
CA ILE A 360 13.19 28.52 17.00
C ILE A 360 13.00 28.84 18.49
N GLY A 361 11.95 28.27 19.10
CA GLY A 361 11.68 28.40 20.53
C GLY A 361 12.52 27.46 21.41
N GLN A 362 12.47 27.68 22.73
CA GLN A 362 13.25 26.89 23.71
C GLN A 362 12.87 25.41 23.67
N GLN A 363 11.57 25.08 23.78
CA GLN A 363 11.14 23.68 23.76
C GLN A 363 11.46 23.01 22.42
N ARG A 364 11.36 23.72 21.29
CA ARG A 364 11.76 23.22 19.97
C ARG A 364 13.24 22.86 19.92
N ARG A 365 14.12 23.74 20.41
CA ARG A 365 15.56 23.48 20.52
C ARG A 365 15.83 22.26 21.40
N ASP A 366 15.21 22.21 22.58
CA ASP A 366 15.41 21.12 23.53
C ASP A 366 14.94 19.79 22.95
N MET A 367 13.83 19.77 22.21
CA MET A 367 13.34 18.57 21.53
C MET A 367 14.33 18.07 20.47
N LEU A 368 14.84 18.95 19.60
CA LEU A 368 15.80 18.57 18.56
C LEU A 368 17.11 18.00 19.13
N ILE A 369 17.59 18.56 20.24
CA ILE A 369 18.78 18.06 20.93
C ILE A 369 18.47 16.76 21.68
N ASN A 370 17.37 16.72 22.44
CA ASN A 370 17.07 15.62 23.34
C ASN A 370 16.64 14.34 22.60
N LYS A 371 15.98 14.49 21.45
CA LYS A 371 15.53 13.39 20.58
C LYS A 371 16.55 13.01 19.50
N SER A 372 17.72 13.62 19.53
CA SER A 372 18.76 13.36 18.53
C SER A 372 19.26 11.91 18.63
N PRO A 373 19.35 11.17 17.51
CA PRO A 373 19.92 9.83 17.48
C PRO A 373 21.41 9.82 17.87
N LEU A 374 22.10 10.97 17.79
CA LEU A 374 23.51 11.10 18.15
C LEU A 374 23.78 10.87 19.63
N ARG A 375 22.75 10.91 20.49
CA ARG A 375 22.88 10.65 21.93
C ARG A 375 23.11 9.17 22.24
N GLY A 376 22.75 8.25 21.34
CA GLY A 376 23.01 6.82 21.53
C GLY A 376 22.20 6.14 22.65
N GLU A 377 21.04 6.70 23.04
CA GLU A 377 20.27 6.26 24.22
C GLU A 377 19.40 5.02 24.00
N HIS A 378 19.23 4.58 22.75
CA HIS A 378 18.36 3.47 22.38
C HIS A 378 19.14 2.20 22.06
N SER A 379 18.47 1.05 22.18
CA SER A 379 19.02 -0.27 21.86
C SER A 379 19.23 -0.45 20.36
N LEU A 380 18.39 0.20 19.56
CA LEU A 380 18.47 0.21 18.10
C LEU A 380 18.19 1.61 17.54
N ILE A 381 19.08 2.13 16.70
CA ILE A 381 18.98 3.48 16.14
C ILE A 381 18.96 3.40 14.63
N PHE A 382 17.91 3.93 13.99
CA PHE A 382 17.85 4.12 12.54
C PHE A 382 17.94 5.62 12.24
N HIS A 383 18.95 6.02 11.48
CA HIS A 383 19.22 7.42 11.17
C HIS A 383 19.29 7.68 9.67
N GLU A 384 18.48 8.61 9.16
CA GLU A 384 18.55 9.07 7.77
C GLU A 384 19.60 10.16 7.62
N ALA A 385 20.70 9.84 6.94
CA ALA A 385 21.84 10.76 6.81
C ALA A 385 21.79 11.63 5.55
N GLY A 386 21.11 11.18 4.49
CA GLY A 386 20.87 11.89 3.23
C GLY A 386 21.97 12.81 2.71
N VAL A 387 21.58 13.90 2.05
CA VAL A 387 22.51 14.85 1.42
C VAL A 387 22.50 16.20 2.16
N PRO A 388 23.61 16.62 2.80
CA PRO A 388 23.71 17.94 3.42
C PRO A 388 23.45 19.10 2.43
N PRO A 389 22.93 20.26 2.88
CA PRO A 389 22.80 20.68 4.27
C PRO A 389 21.47 20.30 4.94
N ILE A 390 20.51 19.71 4.21
CA ILE A 390 19.16 19.43 4.72
C ILE A 390 19.09 18.16 5.58
N HIS A 391 20.14 17.34 5.58
CA HIS A 391 20.33 16.19 6.47
C HIS A 391 21.66 16.28 7.24
N THR A 392 21.82 15.43 8.26
CA THR A 392 23.00 15.36 9.12
C THR A 392 24.28 15.09 8.30
N PRO A 393 25.31 15.95 8.41
CA PRO A 393 26.60 15.68 7.78
C PRO A 393 27.22 14.35 8.24
N MET A 394 27.62 13.50 7.29
CA MET A 394 28.16 12.16 7.54
C MET A 394 29.37 12.15 8.51
N ASN A 395 30.19 13.21 8.49
CA ASN A 395 31.34 13.32 9.40
C ASN A 395 30.92 13.33 10.88
N LEU A 396 29.77 13.92 11.22
CA LEU A 396 29.27 13.90 12.59
C LEU A 396 28.94 12.47 13.05
N LEU A 397 28.51 11.61 12.13
CA LEU A 397 28.21 10.20 12.43
C LEU A 397 29.50 9.37 12.56
N VAL A 398 30.49 9.64 11.71
CA VAL A 398 31.80 8.96 11.75
C VAL A 398 32.50 9.24 13.07
N ASP A 399 32.40 10.47 13.57
CA ASP A 399 33.03 10.94 14.81
C ASP A 399 32.34 10.44 16.10
N LEU A 400 31.21 9.74 15.99
CA LEU A 400 30.54 9.13 17.15
C LEU A 400 31.38 8.02 17.78
N ASP A 401 31.15 7.80 19.08
CA ASP A 401 31.73 6.69 19.83
C ASP A 401 31.34 5.34 19.23
N ALA A 402 32.26 4.37 19.29
CA ALA A 402 32.07 3.03 18.72
C ALA A 402 30.81 2.32 19.25
N ALA A 403 30.49 2.50 20.55
CA ALA A 403 29.31 1.90 21.18
C ALA A 403 27.98 2.45 20.62
N ILE A 404 27.96 3.71 20.16
CA ILE A 404 26.78 4.30 19.51
C ILE A 404 26.67 3.77 18.08
N LYS A 405 27.79 3.75 17.34
CA LYS A 405 27.84 3.23 15.96
C LYS A 405 27.44 1.76 15.87
N GLU A 406 27.76 0.96 16.88
CA GLU A 406 27.36 -0.45 16.95
C GLU A 406 25.83 -0.63 16.97
N LYS A 407 25.09 0.29 17.57
CA LYS A 407 23.62 0.25 17.65
C LYS A 407 22.93 1.01 16.53
N MET A 408 23.69 1.78 15.75
CA MET A 408 23.19 2.66 14.69
C MET A 408 23.24 2.01 13.31
N PHE A 409 22.12 2.09 12.60
CA PHE A 409 22.00 1.80 11.19
C PHE A 409 21.74 3.10 10.44
N VAL A 410 22.63 3.41 9.49
CA VAL A 410 22.49 4.57 8.62
C VAL A 410 21.73 4.16 7.37
N VAL A 411 20.65 4.87 7.10
CA VAL A 411 19.74 4.64 5.96
C VAL A 411 19.58 5.96 5.17
N HIS A 412 18.77 5.95 4.10
CA HIS A 412 18.65 7.07 3.16
C HIS A 412 20.00 7.42 2.48
N VAL A 413 20.84 6.41 2.28
CA VAL A 413 22.15 6.53 1.63
C VAL A 413 22.43 5.28 0.83
N THR A 414 23.32 5.35 -0.15
CA THR A 414 23.92 4.15 -0.74
C THR A 414 25.09 3.68 0.13
N GLY A 415 25.38 2.38 0.15
CA GLY A 415 26.54 1.85 0.89
C GLY A 415 27.87 2.50 0.49
N SER A 416 27.97 3.02 -0.74
CA SER A 416 29.15 3.76 -1.22
C SER A 416 29.37 5.12 -0.55
N GLN A 417 28.33 5.70 0.06
CA GLN A 417 28.40 6.97 0.79
C GLN A 417 28.81 6.78 2.25
N ILE A 418 28.79 5.56 2.77
CA ILE A 418 29.28 5.26 4.12
C ILE A 418 30.80 5.02 4.03
N PRO A 419 31.63 5.83 4.71
CA PRO A 419 33.08 5.67 4.64
C PRO A 419 33.50 4.29 5.15
N ALA A 420 34.35 3.61 4.37
CA ALA A 420 34.96 2.35 4.78
C ALA A 420 35.70 2.53 6.11
N GLU A 421 35.67 1.50 6.96
CA GLU A 421 36.34 1.47 8.27
C GLU A 421 35.80 2.49 9.31
N SER A 422 34.70 3.20 9.03
CA SER A 422 34.08 4.13 9.99
C SER A 422 33.40 3.46 11.19
N GLY A 423 33.07 2.17 11.07
CA GLY A 423 32.27 1.42 12.03
C GLY A 423 30.76 1.64 11.89
N LEU A 424 30.32 2.52 10.98
CA LEU A 424 28.91 2.67 10.62
C LEU A 424 28.48 1.53 9.69
N LYS A 425 27.19 1.19 9.75
CA LYS A 425 26.58 0.12 8.95
C LYS A 425 25.26 0.56 8.34
N GLN A 426 24.96 0.00 7.17
CA GLN A 426 23.65 0.11 6.54
C GLN A 426 22.83 -1.14 6.87
N ALA A 427 21.51 -1.00 6.95
CA ALA A 427 20.64 -2.15 7.11
C ALA A 427 20.43 -2.85 5.75
N ASN A 428 20.59 -4.17 5.71
CA ASN A 428 20.36 -4.93 4.48
C ASN A 428 18.86 -5.08 4.23
N VAL A 429 18.47 -4.97 2.97
CA VAL A 429 17.08 -5.19 2.56
C VAL A 429 16.70 -6.64 2.81
N PHE A 430 15.47 -6.88 3.27
CA PHE A 430 14.92 -8.18 3.66
C PHE A 430 15.43 -8.78 4.98
N ASP A 431 16.41 -8.16 5.64
CA ASP A 431 16.80 -8.58 6.99
C ASP A 431 15.73 -8.23 8.02
N THR A 432 15.65 -9.03 9.08
CA THR A 432 14.86 -8.73 10.28
C THR A 432 15.79 -8.61 11.48
N LEU A 433 15.89 -7.40 12.03
CA LEU A 433 16.67 -7.08 13.22
C LEU A 433 15.77 -7.28 14.44
N LEU A 434 16.11 -8.26 15.27
CA LEU A 434 15.41 -8.53 16.52
C LEU A 434 16.01 -7.69 17.63
N ILE A 435 15.16 -7.13 18.48
CA ILE A 435 15.57 -6.56 19.76
C ILE A 435 15.38 -7.68 20.78
N ASP A 436 16.45 -8.02 21.51
CA ASP A 436 16.44 -9.14 22.45
C ASP A 436 15.49 -8.82 23.61
N MET A 437 14.56 -9.73 23.90
CA MET A 437 13.50 -9.52 24.88
C MET A 437 13.30 -10.81 25.66
N ASP A 438 13.24 -10.72 26.98
CA ASP A 438 13.00 -11.89 27.83
C ASP A 438 11.63 -12.55 27.51
N HIS A 439 11.67 -13.87 27.27
CA HIS A 439 10.51 -14.65 26.83
C HIS A 439 9.62 -15.06 28.01
N GLY A 440 8.88 -14.12 28.57
CA GLY A 440 7.84 -14.39 29.57
C GLY A 440 6.48 -14.72 28.94
N PHE A 441 6.18 -15.99 28.63
CA PHE A 441 4.79 -16.40 28.38
C PHE A 441 4.11 -16.79 29.71
N SER A 442 3.21 -15.96 30.24
CA SER A 442 2.36 -16.31 31.38
C SER A 442 0.91 -16.54 30.96
N GLY A 443 0.34 -17.70 31.30
CA GLY A 443 -1.10 -17.94 31.23
C GLY A 443 -1.49 -19.40 31.45
N GLU A 444 -2.30 -19.68 32.47
CA GLU A 444 -2.80 -21.02 32.83
C GLU A 444 -3.73 -21.65 31.77
N ALA A 445 -4.29 -20.88 30.84
CA ALA A 445 -5.17 -21.39 29.78
C ALA A 445 -4.45 -22.21 28.69
N ILE A 446 -3.12 -22.18 28.65
CA ILE A 446 -2.29 -22.81 27.61
C ILE A 446 -1.86 -24.24 27.98
N ALA A 447 -2.00 -24.67 29.24
CA ALA A 447 -1.42 -25.94 29.71
C ALA A 447 -2.03 -27.19 29.04
N THR A 448 -3.37 -27.27 28.91
CA THR A 448 -4.05 -28.42 28.30
C THR A 448 -3.81 -28.51 26.79
N ILE A 449 -3.80 -27.37 26.10
CA ILE A 449 -3.55 -27.30 24.66
C ILE A 449 -2.06 -27.60 24.37
N ARG A 450 -1.11 -27.06 25.15
CA ARG A 450 0.33 -27.37 25.00
C ARG A 450 0.64 -28.85 25.08
N THR A 451 -0.07 -29.60 25.91
CA THR A 451 0.20 -31.03 26.11
C THR A 451 -0.29 -31.89 24.93
N SER A 452 -1.27 -31.41 24.16
CA SER A 452 -1.88 -32.16 23.04
C SER A 452 -1.46 -31.63 21.66
N MET A 453 -0.76 -30.50 21.61
CA MET A 453 -0.19 -29.93 20.40
C MET A 453 1.06 -30.69 19.97
N ALA A 454 1.20 -30.90 18.66
CA ALA A 454 2.47 -31.30 18.07
C ALA A 454 2.96 -30.20 17.12
N MET A 455 4.21 -29.78 17.30
CA MET A 455 4.90 -28.93 16.33
C MET A 455 5.47 -29.84 15.24
N LYS A 456 5.25 -29.47 13.98
CA LYS A 456 5.79 -30.17 12.82
C LYS A 456 6.47 -29.17 11.89
N GLU A 457 7.59 -29.60 11.33
CA GLU A 457 8.33 -28.86 10.32
C GLU A 457 8.20 -29.60 9.00
N PHE A 458 7.94 -28.85 7.94
CA PHE A 458 7.86 -29.34 6.57
C PHE A 458 8.84 -28.55 5.72
N LYS A 459 9.61 -29.23 4.88
CA LYS A 459 10.50 -28.58 3.91
C LYS A 459 9.72 -28.15 2.68
N ALA A 460 10.24 -27.16 1.97
CA ALA A 460 9.71 -26.76 0.67
C ALA A 460 9.51 -27.99 -0.24
N GLY A 461 8.31 -28.13 -0.81
CA GLY A 461 7.86 -29.24 -1.64
C GLY A 461 7.23 -30.42 -0.91
N GLU A 462 7.27 -30.47 0.43
CA GLU A 462 6.62 -31.56 1.19
C GLU A 462 5.10 -31.35 1.30
N GLU A 463 4.36 -32.45 1.23
CA GLU A 463 2.90 -32.46 1.38
C GLU A 463 2.54 -32.37 2.87
N ILE A 464 1.80 -31.35 3.24
CA ILE A 464 1.27 -31.13 4.59
C ILE A 464 -0.05 -31.92 4.76
N ALA A 465 -0.85 -31.99 3.70
CA ALA A 465 -2.10 -32.73 3.64
C ALA A 465 -2.36 -33.22 2.21
N LEU A 466 -2.98 -34.40 2.07
CA LEU A 466 -3.28 -35.04 0.79
C LEU A 466 -4.77 -34.98 0.47
N GLU A 467 -5.11 -34.69 -0.78
CA GLU A 467 -6.48 -34.79 -1.30
C GLU A 467 -7.10 -36.16 -0.99
N GLY A 468 -8.34 -36.15 -0.49
CA GLY A 468 -9.07 -37.35 -0.06
C GLY A 468 -8.63 -37.92 1.29
N GLY A 469 -7.54 -37.42 1.88
CA GLY A 469 -7.09 -37.82 3.22
C GLY A 469 -8.06 -37.35 4.31
N VAL A 470 -8.30 -38.19 5.33
CA VAL A 470 -9.17 -37.85 6.45
C VAL A 470 -8.54 -36.75 7.32
N ILE A 471 -9.33 -35.75 7.69
CA ILE A 471 -8.89 -34.63 8.53
C ILE A 471 -8.94 -35.05 10.00
N GLU A 472 -7.81 -35.55 10.51
CA GLU A 472 -7.68 -35.96 11.92
C GLU A 472 -7.18 -34.82 12.84
N ASN A 473 -6.51 -33.82 12.27
CA ASN A 473 -5.88 -32.72 12.99
C ASN A 473 -6.31 -31.36 12.44
N PHE A 474 -6.60 -30.44 13.35
CA PHE A 474 -6.65 -29.01 13.08
C PHE A 474 -5.23 -28.46 13.03
N THR A 475 -4.84 -27.87 11.90
CA THR A 475 -3.46 -27.43 11.66
C THR A 475 -3.41 -25.91 11.63
N ILE A 476 -2.52 -25.31 12.43
CA ILE A 476 -2.26 -23.86 12.48
C ILE A 476 -0.87 -23.63 11.92
N PHE A 477 -0.74 -22.75 10.93
CA PHE A 477 0.54 -22.37 10.34
C PHE A 477 1.19 -21.32 11.23
N THR A 478 2.43 -21.57 11.68
CA THR A 478 3.16 -20.66 12.57
C THR A 478 4.34 -19.98 11.90
N ALA A 479 4.84 -20.53 10.80
CA ALA A 479 5.90 -19.92 10.01
C ALA A 479 5.87 -20.45 8.57
N GLY A 480 6.32 -19.65 7.61
CA GLY A 480 6.45 -20.04 6.20
C GLY A 480 5.15 -19.92 5.38
N ARG A 481 5.18 -20.46 4.17
CA ARG A 481 4.07 -20.46 3.21
C ARG A 481 3.79 -21.86 2.68
N ALA A 482 2.51 -22.25 2.60
CA ALA A 482 2.05 -23.45 1.91
C ALA A 482 0.92 -23.12 0.95
N ASP A 483 0.74 -23.90 -0.12
CA ASP A 483 -0.30 -23.67 -1.13
C ASP A 483 -1.16 -24.94 -1.30
N GLU A 484 -2.47 -24.73 -1.48
CA GLU A 484 -3.46 -25.72 -1.87
C GLU A 484 -3.58 -25.76 -3.40
N ILE A 485 -3.39 -26.93 -4.01
CA ILE A 485 -3.27 -27.07 -5.47
C ILE A 485 -4.51 -27.79 -6.05
N VAL A 486 -5.09 -27.23 -7.13
CA VAL A 486 -6.18 -27.80 -7.94
C VAL A 486 -5.66 -28.20 -9.32
N ASN A 487 -6.10 -29.36 -9.83
CA ASN A 487 -5.81 -29.82 -11.19
C ASN A 487 -4.31 -29.82 -11.55
N GLY A 488 -3.46 -30.08 -10.56
CA GLY A 488 -2.02 -30.28 -10.71
C GLY A 488 -1.16 -29.02 -10.85
N ASN A 489 -1.72 -27.81 -11.05
CA ASN A 489 -0.91 -26.58 -11.21
C ASN A 489 -1.59 -25.25 -10.78
N MET A 490 -2.90 -25.22 -10.48
CA MET A 490 -3.56 -23.98 -10.05
C MET A 490 -3.59 -23.85 -8.54
N ILE A 491 -3.18 -22.70 -8.00
CA ILE A 491 -3.28 -22.42 -6.55
C ILE A 491 -4.73 -22.04 -6.22
N ASN A 492 -5.39 -22.80 -5.36
CA ASN A 492 -6.72 -22.46 -4.82
C ASN A 492 -6.63 -21.43 -3.69
N ARG A 493 -5.66 -21.68 -2.81
CA ARG A 493 -5.51 -21.04 -1.49
C ARG A 493 -4.06 -21.13 -1.05
N SER A 494 -3.53 -20.03 -0.51
CA SER A 494 -2.23 -20.01 0.17
C SER A 494 -2.43 -19.90 1.68
N TYR A 495 -1.52 -20.48 2.46
CA TYR A 495 -1.50 -20.46 3.92
C TYR A 495 -0.22 -19.79 4.39
N PHE A 496 -0.37 -18.84 5.32
CA PHE A 496 0.72 -18.12 5.96
C PHE A 496 0.62 -18.19 7.49
N CYS A 497 1.60 -17.62 8.19
CA CYS A 497 1.58 -17.51 9.66
C CYS A 497 0.22 -16.98 10.20
N GLY A 498 -0.40 -17.77 11.09
CA GLY A 498 -1.70 -17.54 11.71
C GLY A 498 -2.90 -18.11 10.94
N ASP A 499 -2.71 -18.62 9.71
CA ASP A 499 -3.76 -19.34 9.00
C ASP A 499 -3.92 -20.76 9.56
N PHE A 500 -5.02 -21.41 9.19
CA PHE A 500 -5.32 -22.77 9.63
C PHE A 500 -6.03 -23.58 8.55
N ALA A 501 -5.96 -24.91 8.69
CA ALA A 501 -6.63 -25.90 7.86
C ALA A 501 -7.25 -27.01 8.72
N GLY A 502 -8.31 -27.63 8.20
CA GLY A 502 -9.01 -28.76 8.83
C GLY A 502 -10.28 -28.38 9.58
N GLU A 503 -10.74 -27.14 9.44
CA GLU A 503 -11.91 -26.58 10.10
C GLU A 503 -13.22 -27.33 9.75
N THR A 504 -13.31 -27.92 8.56
CA THR A 504 -14.49 -28.68 8.10
C THR A 504 -14.77 -29.92 8.95
N SER A 505 -13.76 -30.49 9.59
CA SER A 505 -13.90 -31.64 10.52
C SER A 505 -14.73 -31.31 11.77
N PHE A 506 -14.90 -30.03 12.10
CA PHE A 506 -15.76 -29.60 13.20
C PHE A 506 -17.24 -29.75 12.88
N VAL A 507 -17.60 -29.72 11.60
CA VAL A 507 -19.01 -29.69 11.16
C VAL A 507 -19.43 -30.93 10.37
N GLN A 508 -18.48 -31.65 9.77
CA GLN A 508 -18.71 -32.87 9.00
C GLN A 508 -17.99 -34.06 9.63
N GLU A 509 -18.69 -35.18 9.78
CA GLU A 509 -18.07 -36.44 10.18
C GLU A 509 -17.23 -37.02 9.04
N ASN A 510 -16.03 -37.53 9.36
CA ASN A 510 -15.06 -38.07 8.39
C ASN A 510 -14.75 -37.09 7.24
N ALA A 511 -14.66 -35.79 7.55
CA ALA A 511 -14.27 -34.78 6.58
C ALA A 511 -12.90 -35.13 5.98
N THR A 512 -12.78 -34.97 4.67
CA THR A 512 -11.52 -35.19 3.94
C THR A 512 -10.99 -33.87 3.38
N TYR A 513 -9.68 -33.78 3.18
CA TYR A 513 -9.11 -32.66 2.43
C TYR A 513 -9.61 -32.72 0.99
N LEU A 514 -10.12 -31.59 0.48
CA LEU A 514 -10.60 -31.48 -0.90
C LEU A 514 -9.46 -31.35 -1.90
N PHE A 515 -8.30 -30.90 -1.43
CA PHE A 515 -7.15 -30.60 -2.26
C PHE A 515 -5.87 -30.89 -1.45
N THR A 516 -4.77 -31.10 -2.17
CA THR A 516 -3.45 -31.32 -1.56
C THR A 516 -2.85 -29.98 -1.13
N ILE A 517 -2.34 -29.91 0.11
CA ILE A 517 -1.63 -28.75 0.66
C ILE A 517 -0.14 -29.06 0.66
N THR A 518 0.65 -28.26 -0.05
CA THR A 518 2.10 -28.44 -0.21
C THR A 518 2.86 -27.25 0.36
N ALA A 519 3.93 -27.50 1.10
CA ALA A 519 4.82 -26.46 1.58
C ALA A 519 5.53 -25.77 0.40
N VAL A 520 5.45 -24.44 0.30
CA VAL A 520 6.14 -23.64 -0.73
C VAL A 520 7.52 -23.23 -0.25
N THR A 521 7.61 -22.81 1.00
CA THR A 521 8.88 -22.59 1.72
C THR A 521 9.04 -23.66 2.80
N ASN A 522 10.07 -23.57 3.64
CA ASN A 522 10.04 -24.31 4.89
C ASN A 522 8.85 -23.80 5.72
N VAL A 523 8.05 -24.70 6.29
CA VAL A 523 6.83 -24.36 7.01
C VAL A 523 6.87 -24.97 8.40
N HIS A 524 6.55 -24.17 9.40
CA HIS A 524 6.29 -24.65 10.76
C HIS A 524 4.78 -24.63 10.99
N VAL A 525 4.25 -25.73 11.52
CA VAL A 525 2.84 -25.82 11.91
C VAL A 525 2.69 -26.37 13.32
N ILE A 526 1.59 -25.99 13.95
CA ILE A 526 1.07 -26.67 15.13
C ILE A 526 -0.16 -27.48 14.73
N THR A 527 -0.13 -28.79 14.98
CA THR A 527 -1.28 -29.68 14.79
C THR A 527 -1.93 -30.02 16.12
N ILE A 528 -3.27 -29.93 16.17
CA ILE A 528 -4.10 -30.26 17.32
C ILE A 528 -5.13 -31.33 16.89
N PRO A 529 -5.23 -32.47 17.58
CA PRO A 529 -6.24 -33.47 17.24
C PRO A 529 -7.67 -32.93 17.30
N VAL A 530 -8.48 -33.23 16.28
CA VAL A 530 -9.86 -32.71 16.17
C VAL A 530 -10.73 -33.13 17.36
N ASN A 531 -10.55 -34.36 17.84
CA ASN A 531 -11.26 -34.89 19.01
C ASN A 531 -10.92 -34.17 20.33
N VAL A 532 -9.79 -33.45 20.39
CA VAL A 532 -9.40 -32.64 21.55
C VAL A 532 -10.01 -31.24 21.47
N ILE A 533 -9.96 -30.60 20.30
CA ILE A 533 -10.40 -29.21 20.13
C ILE A 533 -11.92 -29.08 19.95
N LYS A 534 -12.57 -30.03 19.24
CA LYS A 534 -14.00 -29.97 18.92
C LYS A 534 -14.90 -29.87 20.17
N PRO A 535 -14.70 -30.67 21.24
CA PRO A 535 -15.47 -30.51 22.48
C PRO A 535 -15.27 -29.16 23.16
N LEU A 536 -14.08 -28.55 23.04
CA LEU A 536 -13.79 -27.25 23.64
C LEU A 536 -14.52 -26.11 22.91
N LEU A 537 -14.69 -26.24 21.59
CA LEU A 537 -15.45 -25.27 20.78
C LEU A 537 -16.95 -25.33 21.05
N ASP A 538 -17.49 -26.49 21.44
CA ASP A 538 -18.91 -26.68 21.74
C ASP A 538 -19.34 -26.11 23.11
N ILE A 539 -18.38 -25.90 24.03
CA ILE A 539 -18.65 -25.48 25.42
C ILE A 539 -18.65 -23.94 25.56
N ASN A 540 -17.97 -23.21 24.69
CA ASN A 540 -17.82 -21.76 24.82
C ASN A 540 -18.81 -20.99 23.91
N PRO A 541 -19.67 -20.10 24.47
CA PRO A 541 -20.59 -19.28 23.69
C PRO A 541 -19.91 -18.38 22.64
N GLU A 542 -18.67 -17.94 22.86
CA GLU A 542 -17.93 -17.11 21.90
C GLU A 542 -17.41 -17.91 20.69
N THR A 543 -17.14 -19.20 20.85
CA THR A 543 -16.74 -20.11 19.75
C THR A 543 -17.93 -20.62 18.93
N GLY A 544 -19.16 -20.47 19.43
CA GLY A 544 -20.39 -20.79 18.68
C GLY A 544 -20.46 -20.05 17.35
N LYS A 545 -20.09 -18.76 17.32
CA LYS A 545 -20.05 -17.95 16.09
C LYS A 545 -18.99 -18.43 15.10
N PHE A 546 -17.85 -18.92 15.59
CA PHE A 546 -16.81 -19.52 14.75
C PHE A 546 -17.32 -20.80 14.07
N LEU A 547 -17.99 -21.69 14.82
CA LEU A 547 -18.59 -22.92 14.28
C LEU A 547 -19.74 -22.62 13.30
N GLU A 548 -20.59 -21.64 13.58
CA GLU A 548 -21.64 -21.19 12.66
C GLU A 548 -21.06 -20.70 11.32
N ASN A 549 -19.98 -19.91 11.36
CA ASN A 549 -19.29 -19.47 10.16
C ASN A 549 -18.73 -20.65 9.35
N ILE A 550 -18.16 -21.67 10.01
CA ILE A 550 -17.67 -22.87 9.32
C ILE A 550 -18.84 -23.64 8.68
N LYS A 551 -19.97 -23.78 9.38
CA LYS A 551 -21.17 -24.44 8.81
C LYS A 551 -21.69 -23.70 7.57
N ALA A 552 -21.77 -22.38 7.64
CA ALA A 552 -22.17 -21.55 6.51
C ALA A 552 -21.20 -21.69 5.33
N TYR A 553 -19.89 -21.69 5.61
CA TYR A 553 -18.83 -21.87 4.61
C TYR A 553 -18.90 -23.24 3.91
N ALA A 554 -19.13 -24.31 4.67
CA ALA A 554 -19.33 -25.65 4.12
C ALA A 554 -20.60 -25.74 3.26
N ALA A 555 -21.70 -25.10 3.65
CA ALA A 555 -22.94 -25.08 2.87
C ALA A 555 -22.76 -24.41 1.50
N LEU A 556 -21.97 -23.34 1.41
CA LEU A 556 -21.67 -22.62 0.17
C LEU A 556 -20.93 -23.47 -0.88
N GLN A 557 -20.25 -24.54 -0.47
CA GLN A 557 -19.59 -25.47 -1.39
C GLN A 557 -20.57 -26.28 -2.23
N SER A 558 -21.81 -26.46 -1.74
CA SER A 558 -22.80 -27.33 -2.38
C SER A 558 -23.69 -26.66 -3.43
N ASP A 559 -23.67 -25.33 -3.55
CA ASP A 559 -24.67 -24.58 -4.34
C ASP A 559 -24.13 -23.84 -5.58
N GLY A 560 -22.83 -23.98 -5.88
CA GLY A 560 -22.17 -23.36 -7.04
C GLY A 560 -21.44 -22.05 -6.75
N THR A 561 -21.57 -21.47 -5.55
CA THR A 561 -20.96 -20.15 -5.21
C THR A 561 -19.44 -20.12 -5.39
N TRP A 562 -18.74 -21.17 -4.96
CA TRP A 562 -17.28 -21.26 -5.11
C TRP A 562 -16.83 -21.29 -6.56
N SER A 563 -17.56 -22.03 -7.41
CA SER A 563 -17.29 -22.09 -8.84
C SER A 563 -17.47 -20.72 -9.47
N ALA A 564 -18.54 -20.00 -9.14
CA ALA A 564 -18.79 -18.65 -9.65
C ALA A 564 -17.67 -17.67 -9.25
N LEU A 565 -17.22 -17.69 -7.99
CA LEU A 565 -16.11 -16.84 -7.54
C LEU A 565 -14.79 -17.15 -8.28
N GLY A 566 -14.47 -18.43 -8.47
CA GLY A 566 -13.24 -18.84 -9.16
C GLY A 566 -13.22 -18.50 -10.66
N GLN A 567 -14.40 -18.30 -11.25
CA GLN A 567 -14.55 -17.90 -12.65
C GLN A 567 -14.38 -16.37 -12.83
N ASN A 568 -14.74 -15.55 -11.83
CA ASN A 568 -14.70 -14.09 -11.92
C ASN A 568 -13.27 -13.51 -12.01
N LEU A 569 -13.04 -12.52 -12.88
CA LEU A 569 -11.71 -11.93 -13.09
C LEU A 569 -11.09 -11.29 -11.84
N VAL A 570 -11.90 -10.63 -11.00
CA VAL A 570 -11.44 -9.93 -9.79
C VAL A 570 -11.56 -10.83 -8.56
N MET A 571 -12.68 -11.53 -8.39
CA MET A 571 -12.95 -12.30 -7.17
C MET A 571 -12.11 -13.56 -7.06
N LYS A 572 -11.61 -14.12 -8.17
CA LYS A 572 -10.67 -15.24 -8.13
C LYS A 572 -9.37 -14.87 -7.40
N GLU A 573 -8.96 -13.61 -7.48
CA GLU A 573 -7.74 -13.06 -6.87
C GLU A 573 -7.96 -12.60 -5.40
N PHE A 574 -9.15 -12.83 -4.83
CA PHE A 574 -9.39 -12.52 -3.43
C PHE A 574 -8.45 -13.30 -2.51
N THR A 575 -7.87 -12.59 -1.55
CA THR A 575 -7.20 -13.22 -0.40
C THR A 575 -8.18 -14.09 0.37
N ASN A 576 -7.67 -15.03 1.18
CA ASN A 576 -8.51 -15.88 2.04
C ASN A 576 -9.47 -15.08 2.92
N LEU A 577 -8.98 -13.96 3.47
CA LEU A 577 -9.74 -13.09 4.35
C LEU A 577 -10.85 -12.35 3.58
N GLN A 578 -10.53 -11.75 2.44
CA GLN A 578 -11.52 -11.12 1.55
C GLN A 578 -12.58 -12.12 1.09
N ARG A 579 -12.17 -13.31 0.65
CA ARG A 579 -13.09 -14.36 0.18
C ARG A 579 -14.05 -14.79 1.28
N LYS A 580 -13.53 -15.06 2.48
CA LYS A 580 -14.34 -15.43 3.64
C LYS A 580 -15.35 -14.35 3.99
N ASP A 581 -14.92 -13.09 4.07
CA ASP A 581 -15.82 -11.99 4.42
C ASP A 581 -16.87 -11.73 3.35
N PHE A 582 -16.48 -11.76 2.07
CA PHE A 582 -17.42 -11.63 0.96
C PHE A 582 -18.55 -12.65 1.05
N LEU A 583 -18.18 -13.93 1.25
CA LEU A 583 -19.13 -15.02 1.40
C LEU A 583 -20.08 -14.84 2.58
N ASN A 584 -19.60 -14.28 3.69
CA ASN A 584 -20.43 -14.02 4.88
C ASN A 584 -21.48 -12.94 4.64
N PHE A 585 -21.30 -12.08 3.64
CA PHE A 585 -22.27 -11.03 3.30
C PHE A 585 -23.27 -11.46 2.21
N LEU A 586 -23.07 -12.62 1.56
CA LEU A 586 -23.99 -13.12 0.54
C LEU A 586 -25.29 -13.64 1.16
N GLU A 587 -26.40 -13.20 0.59
CA GLU A 587 -27.74 -13.66 0.91
C GLU A 587 -28.00 -15.06 0.30
N PRO A 588 -29.01 -15.82 0.79
CA PRO A 588 -29.40 -17.10 0.21
C PRO A 588 -29.68 -17.00 -1.30
N PRO A 589 -29.49 -18.10 -2.07
CA PRO A 589 -29.63 -18.04 -3.52
C PRO A 589 -31.09 -17.78 -3.96
N GLU A 590 -31.24 -16.94 -4.98
CA GLU A 590 -32.49 -16.61 -5.66
C GLU A 590 -32.51 -17.29 -7.04
N SER A 591 -33.70 -17.61 -7.57
CA SER A 591 -33.86 -18.22 -8.90
C SER A 591 -34.87 -17.46 -9.74
N PHE A 592 -34.56 -17.32 -11.03
CA PHE A 592 -35.32 -16.57 -12.00
C PHE A 592 -35.57 -17.42 -13.24
N GLU A 593 -36.78 -17.33 -13.79
CA GLU A 593 -37.18 -17.96 -15.04
C GLU A 593 -36.87 -17.04 -16.23
N LEU A 594 -36.84 -17.60 -17.44
CA LEU A 594 -36.65 -16.87 -18.69
C LEU A 594 -37.56 -15.63 -18.78
N GLY A 595 -36.97 -14.48 -19.10
CA GLY A 595 -37.66 -13.20 -19.29
C GLY A 595 -37.98 -12.44 -17.99
N GLN A 596 -37.59 -12.97 -16.82
CA GLN A 596 -37.77 -12.25 -15.56
C GLN A 596 -36.69 -11.18 -15.37
N SER A 597 -37.12 -10.01 -14.88
CA SER A 597 -36.24 -8.92 -14.50
C SER A 597 -35.53 -9.25 -13.19
N ILE A 598 -34.23 -8.96 -13.13
CA ILE A 598 -33.37 -9.13 -11.96
C ILE A 598 -33.03 -7.74 -11.44
N ASP A 599 -33.56 -7.37 -10.28
CA ASP A 599 -33.33 -6.06 -9.68
C ASP A 599 -31.92 -5.97 -9.07
N ILE A 600 -31.12 -4.99 -9.51
CA ILE A 600 -29.78 -4.70 -8.98
C ILE A 600 -29.71 -3.35 -8.26
N GLN A 601 -30.85 -2.71 -7.96
CA GLN A 601 -30.86 -1.44 -7.25
C GLN A 601 -30.16 -1.57 -5.90
N SER A 602 -29.14 -0.73 -5.68
CA SER A 602 -28.40 -0.65 -4.41
C SER A 602 -27.83 -2.00 -3.92
N CYS A 603 -27.48 -2.93 -4.81
CA CYS A 603 -26.89 -4.20 -4.41
C CYS A 603 -25.92 -4.75 -5.47
N GLY A 604 -25.16 -5.77 -5.09
CA GLY A 604 -24.40 -6.59 -6.02
C GLY A 604 -25.06 -7.95 -6.24
N ILE A 605 -24.95 -8.50 -7.44
CA ILE A 605 -25.46 -9.84 -7.79
C ILE A 605 -24.33 -10.69 -8.35
N LEU A 606 -24.11 -11.86 -7.75
CA LEU A 606 -23.24 -12.90 -8.29
C LEU A 606 -24.07 -13.95 -9.03
N VAL A 607 -23.84 -14.10 -10.33
CA VAL A 607 -24.51 -15.12 -11.16
C VAL A 607 -23.89 -16.49 -10.90
N LEU A 608 -24.70 -17.46 -10.47
CA LEU A 608 -24.28 -18.83 -10.15
C LEU A 608 -24.54 -19.80 -11.30
N GLU A 609 -25.70 -19.68 -11.94
CA GLU A 609 -26.16 -20.55 -13.03
C GLU A 609 -26.99 -19.72 -14.02
N GLY A 610 -26.99 -20.12 -15.30
CA GLY A 610 -27.76 -19.47 -16.36
C GLY A 610 -27.10 -18.20 -16.95
N GLU A 611 -27.81 -17.57 -17.87
CA GLU A 611 -27.34 -16.39 -18.60
C GLU A 611 -28.23 -15.16 -18.34
N VAL A 612 -27.62 -13.99 -18.21
CA VAL A 612 -28.31 -12.73 -17.93
C VAL A 612 -27.99 -11.71 -19.00
N GLN A 613 -29.00 -11.05 -19.54
CA GLN A 613 -28.86 -9.87 -20.38
C GLN A 613 -28.72 -8.64 -19.49
N VAL A 614 -27.70 -7.82 -19.72
CA VAL A 614 -27.46 -6.56 -19.02
C VAL A 614 -27.58 -5.43 -20.02
N LEU A 615 -28.41 -4.43 -19.69
CA LEU A 615 -28.71 -3.29 -20.53
C LEU A 615 -28.57 -2.00 -19.73
N LEU A 616 -27.80 -1.04 -20.26
CA LEU A 616 -27.78 0.34 -19.80
C LEU A 616 -28.14 1.23 -20.98
N ASP A 617 -29.32 1.85 -20.96
CA ASP A 617 -29.71 2.87 -21.92
C ASP A 617 -29.47 4.27 -21.30
N PRO A 618 -28.43 4.98 -21.73
CA PRO A 618 -28.09 6.26 -21.14
C PRO A 618 -29.12 7.37 -21.43
N SER A 619 -29.97 7.20 -22.45
CA SER A 619 -31.06 8.15 -22.75
C SER A 619 -32.17 8.16 -21.69
N SER A 620 -32.16 7.18 -20.78
CA SER A 620 -33.09 7.08 -19.64
C SER A 620 -32.66 7.86 -18.39
N VAL A 621 -31.47 8.48 -18.40
CA VAL A 621 -30.97 9.30 -17.29
C VAL A 621 -31.51 10.73 -17.39
N GLU A 622 -32.37 11.13 -16.45
CA GLU A 622 -33.04 12.45 -16.46
C GLU A 622 -32.17 13.59 -15.87
N ASP A 623 -31.15 13.29 -15.05
CA ASP A 623 -30.30 14.28 -14.35
C ASP A 623 -28.90 14.37 -14.98
N GLU A 624 -28.53 15.57 -15.47
CA GLU A 624 -27.22 15.85 -16.07
C GLU A 624 -26.02 15.65 -15.12
N ASP A 625 -26.24 15.74 -13.80
CA ASP A 625 -25.21 15.48 -12.79
C ASP A 625 -25.02 13.98 -12.54
N ASP A 626 -26.06 13.15 -12.70
CA ASP A 626 -25.96 11.68 -12.65
C ASP A 626 -25.31 11.12 -13.90
N LEU A 627 -25.61 11.72 -15.05
CA LEU A 627 -24.94 11.54 -16.33
C LEU A 627 -23.41 11.57 -16.21
N SER A 628 -22.83 12.43 -15.36
CA SER A 628 -21.38 12.51 -15.15
C SER A 628 -20.75 11.20 -14.64
N THR A 629 -21.53 10.37 -13.93
CA THR A 629 -21.11 9.03 -13.45
C THR A 629 -21.30 7.91 -14.46
N TYR A 630 -22.04 8.19 -15.56
CA TYR A 630 -22.28 7.30 -16.71
C TYR A 630 -21.50 7.74 -17.96
N ARG A 631 -20.70 8.79 -17.83
CA ARG A 631 -19.80 9.25 -18.87
C ARG A 631 -18.52 8.44 -18.80
N GLY A 632 -18.25 7.67 -19.86
CA GLY A 632 -16.92 7.13 -20.10
C GLY A 632 -15.88 8.26 -20.22
N LYS A 633 -14.60 7.89 -20.33
CA LYS A 633 -13.41 8.80 -20.31
C LYS A 633 -13.41 9.99 -21.30
N ASN A 634 -14.46 10.17 -22.11
CA ASN A 634 -14.62 11.23 -23.12
C ASN A 634 -15.90 12.06 -22.97
N ASN A 635 -16.58 12.05 -21.82
CA ASN A 635 -17.86 12.75 -21.64
C ASN A 635 -18.99 12.22 -22.55
N ARG A 636 -18.83 11.01 -23.14
CA ARG A 636 -19.87 10.28 -23.90
C ARG A 636 -20.47 9.20 -23.01
N MET A 637 -21.77 8.96 -23.13
CA MET A 637 -22.43 7.93 -22.35
C MET A 637 -22.22 6.55 -22.96
N ASP A 638 -21.81 5.58 -22.13
CA ASP A 638 -21.56 4.21 -22.56
C ASP A 638 -22.90 3.45 -22.56
N PHE A 639 -23.41 3.11 -23.76
CA PHE A 639 -24.52 2.18 -23.91
C PHE A 639 -24.00 0.76 -23.66
N ILE A 640 -24.62 0.04 -22.73
CA ILE A 640 -24.25 -1.35 -22.45
C ILE A 640 -25.34 -2.26 -23.00
N ASP A 641 -24.94 -3.22 -23.82
CA ASP A 641 -25.75 -4.36 -24.26
C ASP A 641 -24.84 -5.58 -24.22
N SER A 642 -24.96 -6.38 -23.17
CA SER A 642 -24.05 -7.48 -22.90
C SER A 642 -24.74 -8.66 -22.24
N GLN A 643 -24.44 -9.84 -22.75
CA GLN A 643 -24.86 -11.11 -22.17
C GLN A 643 -23.76 -11.64 -21.25
N VAL A 644 -24.13 -12.03 -20.04
CA VAL A 644 -23.20 -12.52 -19.02
C VAL A 644 -23.54 -13.93 -18.57
N SER A 645 -22.52 -14.69 -18.21
CA SER A 645 -22.59 -16.09 -17.80
C SER A 645 -22.32 -16.26 -16.29
N PRO A 646 -22.38 -17.48 -15.74
CA PRO A 646 -21.97 -17.74 -14.35
C PRO A 646 -20.58 -17.19 -14.04
N GLY A 647 -20.41 -16.72 -12.80
CA GLY A 647 -19.23 -16.01 -12.33
C GLY A 647 -19.26 -14.50 -12.58
N ALA A 648 -20.24 -13.99 -13.34
CA ALA A 648 -20.41 -12.55 -13.47
C ALA A 648 -20.87 -11.91 -12.15
N PHE A 649 -20.28 -10.78 -11.78
CA PHE A 649 -20.75 -9.92 -10.69
C PHE A 649 -21.28 -8.61 -11.25
N LEU A 650 -22.57 -8.37 -11.03
CA LEU A 650 -23.32 -7.22 -11.53
C LEU A 650 -23.51 -6.25 -10.38
N CYS A 651 -22.94 -5.05 -10.49
CA CYS A 651 -23.02 -4.06 -9.42
C CYS A 651 -22.68 -2.68 -9.94
N ASP A 652 -23.56 -1.71 -9.65
CA ASP A 652 -23.26 -0.30 -9.84
C ASP A 652 -22.68 0.29 -8.55
N ILE A 653 -21.35 0.25 -8.44
CA ILE A 653 -20.62 0.68 -7.25
C ILE A 653 -20.83 2.18 -6.97
N ASN A 654 -20.88 3.03 -8.01
CA ASN A 654 -21.06 4.46 -7.82
C ASN A 654 -22.46 4.74 -7.26
N SER A 655 -23.48 4.05 -7.77
CA SER A 655 -24.85 4.15 -7.26
C SER A 655 -24.96 3.65 -5.82
N VAL A 656 -24.32 2.53 -5.48
CA VAL A 656 -24.29 1.97 -4.11
C VAL A 656 -23.64 2.95 -3.12
N LEU A 657 -22.48 3.52 -3.48
CA LEU A 657 -21.70 4.40 -2.61
C LEU A 657 -22.39 5.76 -2.40
N ASN A 658 -23.05 6.28 -3.43
CA ASN A 658 -23.64 7.63 -3.42
C ASN A 658 -25.17 7.67 -3.22
N GLU A 659 -25.81 6.52 -3.00
CA GLU A 659 -27.28 6.41 -2.86
C GLU A 659 -28.04 6.92 -4.09
N LYS A 660 -27.49 6.64 -5.27
CA LYS A 660 -28.11 7.00 -6.56
C LYS A 660 -28.85 5.81 -7.16
N ILE A 661 -29.77 6.11 -8.06
CA ILE A 661 -30.49 5.09 -8.85
C ILE A 661 -29.51 4.53 -9.90
N THR A 662 -29.47 3.21 -10.03
CA THR A 662 -28.79 2.60 -11.18
C THR A 662 -29.73 2.52 -12.37
N TYR A 663 -29.26 2.87 -13.56
CA TYR A 663 -30.02 2.72 -14.81
C TYR A 663 -29.70 1.41 -15.53
N VAL A 664 -28.89 0.55 -14.91
CA VAL A 664 -28.60 -0.78 -15.42
C VAL A 664 -29.79 -1.69 -15.12
N THR A 665 -30.29 -2.33 -16.17
CA THR A 665 -31.37 -3.31 -16.13
C THR A 665 -30.83 -4.69 -16.46
N CYS A 666 -31.37 -5.72 -15.80
CA CYS A 666 -30.94 -7.10 -15.99
C CYS A 666 -32.17 -8.00 -16.24
N GLU A 667 -32.07 -8.91 -17.21
CA GLU A 667 -33.11 -9.87 -17.56
C GLU A 667 -32.54 -11.28 -17.71
N ALA A 668 -33.22 -12.29 -17.18
CA ALA A 668 -32.82 -13.69 -17.30
C ALA A 668 -33.06 -14.22 -18.73
N LEU A 669 -32.00 -14.73 -19.37
CA LEU A 669 -32.07 -15.38 -20.70
C LEU A 669 -32.22 -16.90 -20.64
N SER A 670 -32.19 -17.47 -19.44
CA SER A 670 -32.43 -18.89 -19.16
C SER A 670 -33.02 -19.04 -17.75
N GLY A 671 -33.13 -20.28 -17.26
CA GLY A 671 -33.22 -20.50 -15.81
C GLY A 671 -31.93 -19.97 -15.17
N VAL A 672 -32.04 -18.93 -14.35
CA VAL A 672 -30.91 -18.21 -13.74
C VAL A 672 -30.96 -18.39 -12.24
N LYS A 673 -29.80 -18.61 -11.62
CA LYS A 673 -29.65 -18.64 -10.16
C LYS A 673 -28.57 -17.66 -9.75
N VAL A 674 -28.84 -16.86 -8.73
CA VAL A 674 -27.93 -15.81 -8.28
C VAL A 674 -27.82 -15.75 -6.76
N ARG A 675 -26.80 -15.07 -6.25
CA ARG A 675 -26.73 -14.61 -4.86
C ARG A 675 -26.61 -13.10 -4.80
N ARG A 676 -27.35 -12.51 -3.87
CA ARG A 676 -27.36 -11.07 -3.65
C ARG A 676 -26.38 -10.68 -2.55
N LEU A 677 -25.80 -9.50 -2.72
CA LEU A 677 -25.01 -8.80 -1.72
C LEU A 677 -25.68 -7.44 -1.48
N GLY A 678 -26.53 -7.36 -0.44
CA GLY A 678 -27.25 -6.14 -0.11
C GLY A 678 -26.32 -4.95 0.22
N ARG A 679 -26.83 -3.73 0.06
CA ARG A 679 -26.08 -2.46 0.22
C ARG A 679 -25.19 -2.42 1.46
N GLY A 680 -25.76 -2.73 2.63
CA GLY A 680 -25.05 -2.64 3.90
C GLY A 680 -23.85 -3.56 3.96
N GLY A 681 -24.00 -4.81 3.51
CA GLY A 681 -22.91 -5.78 3.41
C GLY A 681 -21.86 -5.35 2.40
N LEU A 682 -22.27 -4.83 1.23
CA LEU A 682 -21.36 -4.34 0.21
C LEU A 682 -20.52 -3.15 0.69
N ILE A 683 -21.13 -2.14 1.33
CA ILE A 683 -20.42 -0.98 1.87
C ILE A 683 -19.44 -1.42 2.96
N GLN A 684 -19.87 -2.29 3.88
CA GLN A 684 -19.01 -2.79 4.94
C GLN A 684 -17.82 -3.57 4.37
N PHE A 685 -18.06 -4.39 3.35
CA PHE A 685 -17.02 -5.14 2.64
C PHE A 685 -16.02 -4.20 1.95
N LEU A 686 -16.49 -3.26 1.13
CA LEU A 686 -15.61 -2.33 0.40
C LEU A 686 -14.85 -1.38 1.31
N THR A 687 -15.47 -0.90 2.40
CA THR A 687 -14.79 -0.06 3.40
C THR A 687 -13.66 -0.81 4.10
N ARG A 688 -13.86 -2.11 4.34
CA ARG A 688 -12.81 -2.98 4.88
C ARG A 688 -11.71 -3.27 3.85
N TYR A 689 -12.05 -3.28 2.57
CA TYR A 689 -11.16 -3.65 1.45
C TYR A 689 -11.06 -2.53 0.41
N PRO A 690 -10.42 -1.40 0.76
CA PRO A 690 -10.39 -0.18 -0.05
C PRO A 690 -9.75 -0.37 -1.44
N GLY A 691 -8.81 -1.31 -1.58
CA GLY A 691 -8.26 -1.68 -2.89
C GLY A 691 -9.32 -2.20 -3.85
N LEU A 692 -10.21 -3.06 -3.38
CA LEU A 692 -11.35 -3.55 -4.16
C LEU A 692 -12.31 -2.40 -4.45
N MET A 693 -12.55 -1.51 -3.48
CA MET A 693 -13.37 -0.32 -3.72
C MET A 693 -12.84 0.51 -4.90
N VAL A 694 -11.54 0.83 -4.91
CA VAL A 694 -10.89 1.62 -5.96
C VAL A 694 -10.87 0.89 -7.30
N GLN A 695 -10.61 -0.42 -7.30
CA GLN A 695 -10.60 -1.24 -8.51
C GLN A 695 -11.99 -1.36 -9.15
N LEU A 696 -13.05 -1.37 -8.32
CA LEU A 696 -14.43 -1.52 -8.77
C LEU A 696 -15.13 -0.17 -9.05
N LEU A 697 -14.46 0.95 -8.81
CA LEU A 697 -14.97 2.26 -9.23
C LEU A 697 -15.25 2.26 -10.72
N ASP A 698 -16.35 2.93 -11.11
CA ASP A 698 -16.79 3.03 -12.50
C ASP A 698 -17.07 1.69 -13.20
N THR A 699 -17.01 0.58 -12.45
CA THR A 699 -17.35 -0.75 -12.96
C THR A 699 -18.84 -1.00 -12.75
N ARG A 700 -19.48 -1.66 -13.73
CA ARG A 700 -20.90 -2.04 -13.72
C ARG A 700 -21.11 -3.54 -13.89
N ILE A 701 -20.24 -4.17 -14.67
CA ILE A 701 -20.22 -5.60 -14.94
C ILE A 701 -18.80 -6.11 -14.77
N LEU A 702 -18.62 -7.16 -13.96
CA LEU A 702 -17.39 -7.94 -13.88
C LEU A 702 -17.64 -9.33 -14.44
N THR A 703 -17.03 -9.68 -15.57
CA THR A 703 -17.21 -11.00 -16.21
C THR A 703 -15.90 -11.79 -16.29
N LEU A 704 -15.90 -12.85 -17.11
CA LEU A 704 -14.78 -13.77 -17.35
C LEU A 704 -13.71 -13.16 -18.27
N GLU A 705 -14.08 -12.19 -19.11
CA GLU A 705 -13.23 -11.53 -20.10
C GLU A 705 -13.28 -10.01 -19.89
N SER A 706 -12.20 -9.29 -20.22
CA SER A 706 -12.28 -7.83 -20.29
C SER A 706 -13.23 -7.45 -21.42
N ILE A 707 -14.46 -7.07 -21.08
CA ILE A 707 -15.37 -6.47 -22.05
C ILE A 707 -14.81 -5.07 -22.34
N GLU A 708 -14.31 -4.87 -23.56
CA GLU A 708 -13.70 -3.61 -24.03
C GLU A 708 -14.66 -2.42 -24.02
#